data_AF-A0AB38PP69-F1
#
_entry.id   AF-A0AB38PP69-F1
#
_cell.length_a   1.000
_cell.length_b   1.000
_cell.length_c   1.000
_cell.angle_alpha   90.00
_cell.angle_beta   90.00
_cell.angle_gamma   90.00
#
_symmetry.space_group_name_H-M   'P 1'
#
loop_
_entity.id
_entity.type
_entity.pdbx_description
1 polymer ?
#
loop_
_entity_poly.entity_id
_entity_poly.type
_entity_poly.pdbx_seq_one_letter_code
_entity_poly.pdbx_strand_id
1 'polypeptide(L)'
;MKCGFYTYRGIAFCFVAAMFCGQTMAQVVEKRGFDSQKKINAFDNTTFCTAYLSDGALYTMRDIAINDVRKIERIVFNPTGSSIALLRAKNPISIYSFRDRNKKLFELKEKRKKLKAKPMPVSMCYSADARSFIVGNSLGEIVIYDTKEYMPLAYIQGEAPATALAMSSNNYFIAAAAGQNINIWNFQTKELRKAIPMPAVVKEVTFSPDAALLAVTTDDNHLTIIDTKNWDKVDIFDKLGGTFSSPSFHPEGKYISVVKDGKNIEIINLKNGVVEQDIVDPIGGVTGGRFFKNNQNSEVFLLTNRTKQMVFWDANGLNPFYGKIMGREVDAKMNEWVKMMQGESMEDYAIRVNDETRIKQQQLFAQEVATALAGDRISMDNPFIDGYDASNNMLNIGFKGLPSIGLEVPSNEAGDFKDGKMKFSNAVYVLNDKDEFELAYVEVTNETTNKVYIYDNIGRTKLTALEADENFVPLEIMQQATREEAQLAEIKEQVIEEKKQDKLITDNTQINVKTEVIPGVDANGKKILNYKVGYQYEVINKEFSAKEDFPSGGYNIERSNAAMSLMKIIKNAFEGDFAKYLSEGKQVKVIITGSADAAPIRGRLAYDGRYGEFVDEPYYKDGNLDNITVTKAGGITQNEQLALMRAAGVKTYIEKNVTTLGNTKNEYEYHVEVAKERGGEFRKINVEFVIMDAFQQ
;
A
#
# COMPACT_ATOMS: atom_id res chain seq x y z
N MET A 1 19.23 5.35 -42.82
CA MET A 1 20.13 6.05 -41.86
C MET A 1 19.39 7.24 -41.27
N LYS A 2 19.53 7.44 -39.95
CA LYS A 2 18.70 8.23 -39.01
C LYS A 2 17.51 7.46 -38.42
N CYS A 3 17.80 6.59 -37.45
CA CYS A 3 16.85 6.17 -36.42
C CYS A 3 16.78 7.27 -35.36
N GLY A 4 15.58 7.81 -35.13
CA GLY A 4 15.29 8.70 -34.02
C GLY A 4 14.88 7.87 -32.80
N PHE A 5 15.63 7.99 -31.72
CA PHE A 5 15.27 7.44 -30.42
C PHE A 5 14.09 8.23 -29.84
N TYR A 6 12.95 7.57 -29.65
CA TYR A 6 11.87 8.09 -28.82
C TYR A 6 12.22 7.86 -27.35
N THR A 7 12.38 8.95 -26.61
CA THR A 7 12.57 8.96 -25.15
C THR A 7 11.30 8.50 -24.45
N TYR A 8 11.39 7.37 -23.73
CA TYR A 8 10.43 6.99 -22.71
C TYR A 8 10.40 8.08 -21.63
N ARG A 9 9.24 8.72 -21.43
CA ARG A 9 8.97 9.53 -20.24
C ARG A 9 8.76 8.58 -19.06
N GLY A 10 9.86 8.20 -18.41
CA GLY A 10 9.80 7.73 -17.03
C GLY A 10 9.23 8.85 -16.16
N ILE A 11 8.31 8.50 -15.26
CA ILE A 11 7.80 9.41 -14.24
C ILE A 11 8.98 9.76 -13.34
N ALA A 12 9.61 10.90 -13.60
CA ALA A 12 10.61 11.45 -12.71
C ALA A 12 9.91 11.85 -11.41
N PHE A 13 10.07 11.06 -10.35
CA PHE A 13 9.83 11.53 -9.00
C PHE A 13 10.84 12.64 -8.74
N CYS A 14 10.43 13.89 -8.91
CA CYS A 14 11.17 15.04 -8.43
C CYS A 14 11.16 14.98 -6.89
N PHE A 15 12.16 14.31 -6.31
CA PHE A 15 12.51 14.48 -4.92
C PHE A 15 12.97 15.92 -4.73
N VAL A 16 12.15 16.74 -4.08
CA VAL A 16 12.65 17.96 -3.47
C VAL A 16 13.50 17.50 -2.29
N ALA A 17 14.82 17.44 -2.49
CA ALA A 17 15.79 17.35 -1.40
C ALA A 17 15.68 18.63 -0.56
N ALA A 18 14.79 18.61 0.44
CA ALA A 18 14.75 19.64 1.45
C ALA A 18 15.91 19.39 2.43
N MET A 19 16.80 20.38 2.50
CA MET A 19 18.02 20.40 3.31
C MET A 19 17.74 20.18 4.80
N PHE A 20 18.51 19.31 5.44
CA PHE A 20 18.71 19.33 6.89
C PHE A 20 20.04 20.01 7.19
N CYS A 21 19.98 21.28 7.61
CA CYS A 21 21.11 21.94 8.25
C CYS A 21 20.76 22.17 9.72
N GLY A 22 21.47 21.49 10.63
CA GLY A 22 21.94 22.04 11.90
C GLY A 22 20.95 22.71 12.87
N GLN A 23 19.65 22.42 12.82
CA GLN A 23 18.70 22.52 13.94
C GLN A 23 17.67 21.42 13.71
N THR A 24 17.29 20.65 14.73
CA THR A 24 16.26 19.61 14.63
C THR A 24 14.91 20.28 14.30
N MET A 25 14.65 20.55 13.02
CA MET A 25 13.32 20.91 12.56
C MET A 25 12.40 19.72 12.81
N ALA A 26 11.24 19.97 13.41
CA ALA A 26 10.22 18.95 13.61
C ALA A 26 9.88 18.32 12.24
N GLN A 27 10.02 17.00 12.12
CA GLN A 27 9.75 16.25 10.89
C GLN A 27 8.23 16.06 10.68
N VAL A 28 7.47 16.08 11.78
CA VAL A 28 6.01 16.12 11.81
C VAL A 28 5.56 17.48 12.35
N VAL A 29 4.83 18.24 11.55
CA VAL A 29 4.52 19.65 11.83
C VAL A 29 3.01 19.87 11.90
N GLU A 30 2.54 20.66 12.86
CA GLU A 30 1.11 20.98 12.98
C GLU A 30 0.63 21.71 11.71
N LYS A 31 -0.31 21.11 10.98
CA LYS A 31 -0.89 21.69 9.75
C LYS A 31 -2.18 22.43 10.05
N ARG A 32 -3.04 21.84 10.90
CA ARG A 32 -4.34 22.43 11.24
C ARG A 32 -4.96 21.85 12.52
N GLY A 33 -5.37 22.73 13.43
CA GLY A 33 -6.26 22.39 14.55
C GLY A 33 -7.75 22.63 14.24
N PHE A 34 -8.60 21.82 14.86
CA PHE A 34 -10.06 21.95 14.85
C PHE A 34 -10.56 22.00 16.29
N ASP A 35 -10.85 23.20 16.77
CA ASP A 35 -11.33 23.42 18.14
C ASP A 35 -12.72 22.86 18.36
N SER A 36 -12.92 22.31 19.55
CA SER A 36 -14.20 21.80 20.03
C SER A 36 -14.55 22.47 21.35
N GLN A 37 -15.85 22.65 21.59
CA GLN A 37 -16.35 23.01 22.91
C GLN A 37 -16.44 21.78 23.84
N LYS A 38 -16.33 20.59 23.26
CA LYS A 38 -16.54 19.29 23.89
C LYS A 38 -15.21 18.60 24.19
N LYS A 39 -15.19 17.83 25.29
CA LYS A 39 -14.02 17.00 25.61
C LYS A 39 -13.99 15.80 24.66
N ILE A 40 -12.87 15.58 24.01
CA ILE A 40 -12.67 14.44 23.11
C ILE A 40 -12.19 13.25 23.95
N ASN A 41 -12.94 12.15 23.91
CA ASN A 41 -12.66 10.93 24.68
C ASN A 41 -12.11 9.79 23.82
N ALA A 42 -12.45 9.79 22.54
CA ALA A 42 -11.96 8.86 21.53
C ALA A 42 -12.30 9.45 20.16
N PHE A 43 -11.61 8.99 19.12
CA PHE A 43 -11.94 9.33 17.75
C PHE A 43 -11.59 8.16 16.85
N ASP A 44 -12.12 8.21 15.63
CA ASP A 44 -11.71 7.31 14.56
C ASP A 44 -11.70 8.07 13.24
N ASN A 45 -10.96 7.57 12.26
CA ASN A 45 -10.90 8.17 10.94
C ASN A 45 -10.71 7.15 9.82
N THR A 46 -11.16 7.54 8.63
CA THR A 46 -10.63 7.05 7.35
C THR A 46 -9.83 8.18 6.70
N THR A 47 -9.38 8.02 5.45
CA THR A 47 -8.61 9.05 4.74
C THR A 47 -9.31 10.41 4.70
N PHE A 48 -10.65 10.44 4.57
CA PHE A 48 -11.41 11.69 4.39
C PHE A 48 -12.56 11.89 5.38
N CYS A 49 -12.77 10.96 6.31
CA CYS A 49 -13.84 11.03 7.30
C CYS A 49 -13.25 10.98 8.71
N THR A 50 -13.75 11.84 9.59
CA THR A 50 -13.33 11.88 10.99
C THR A 50 -14.53 12.18 11.88
N ALA A 51 -14.65 11.41 12.96
CA ALA A 51 -15.64 11.62 14.00
C ALA A 51 -15.01 11.36 15.37
N TYR A 52 -15.56 12.00 16.39
CA TYR A 52 -15.08 11.84 17.75
C TYR A 52 -16.23 11.59 18.72
N LEU A 53 -15.90 10.95 19.83
CA LEU A 53 -16.78 10.73 20.97
C LEU A 53 -16.53 11.79 22.04
N SER A 54 -17.63 12.33 22.57
CA SER A 54 -17.62 13.15 23.78
C SER A 54 -18.78 12.75 24.67
N ASP A 55 -18.49 12.40 25.93
CA ASP A 55 -19.48 11.98 26.94
C ASP A 55 -20.43 10.88 26.43
N GLY A 56 -19.89 9.94 25.66
CA GLY A 56 -20.62 8.82 25.06
C GLY A 56 -21.59 9.22 23.93
N ALA A 57 -21.47 10.42 23.37
CA ALA A 57 -22.18 10.89 22.18
C ALA A 57 -21.21 11.09 21.00
N LEU A 58 -21.71 10.95 19.77
CA LEU A 58 -20.92 10.99 18.54
C LEU A 58 -21.07 12.31 17.79
N TYR A 59 -19.93 12.92 17.46
CA TYR A 59 -19.85 14.22 16.80
C TYR A 59 -18.92 14.20 15.58
N THR A 60 -19.21 15.07 14.62
CA THR A 60 -18.23 15.46 13.60
C THR A 60 -17.18 16.40 14.22
N MET A 61 -16.10 16.69 13.49
CA MET A 61 -15.08 17.67 13.90
C MET A 61 -15.59 19.11 14.09
N ARG A 62 -16.86 19.40 13.73
CA ARG A 62 -17.51 20.70 13.92
C ARG A 62 -18.53 20.70 15.05
N ASP A 63 -18.43 19.75 15.98
CA ASP A 63 -19.35 19.56 17.11
C ASP A 63 -20.81 19.25 16.71
N ILE A 64 -21.03 18.82 15.46
CA ILE A 64 -22.36 18.46 14.97
C ILE A 64 -22.64 17.01 15.35
N ALA A 65 -23.72 16.79 16.10
CA ALA A 65 -24.14 15.44 16.47
C ALA A 65 -24.55 14.64 15.23
N ILE A 66 -23.92 13.48 15.03
CA ILE A 66 -24.22 12.57 13.91
C ILE A 66 -25.52 11.82 14.18
N ASN A 67 -25.74 11.44 15.45
CA ASN A 67 -26.97 10.83 15.90
C ASN A 67 -27.28 11.21 17.36
N ASP A 68 -28.50 10.88 17.79
CA ASP A 68 -28.96 11.12 19.16
C ASP A 68 -28.64 9.95 20.13
N VAL A 69 -27.84 8.98 19.70
CA VAL A 69 -27.43 7.85 20.54
C VAL A 69 -26.47 8.33 21.63
N ARG A 70 -26.56 7.69 22.80
CA ARG A 70 -25.73 7.95 23.98
C ARG A 70 -25.12 6.65 24.51
N LYS A 71 -24.12 6.79 25.40
CA LYS A 71 -23.35 5.70 26.01
C LYS A 71 -22.58 4.87 24.97
N ILE A 72 -22.04 5.54 23.96
CA ILE A 72 -21.15 4.94 22.96
C ILE A 72 -19.77 4.75 23.58
N GLU A 73 -19.24 3.54 23.50
CA GLU A 73 -17.96 3.14 24.07
C GLU A 73 -16.87 3.03 23.01
N ARG A 74 -17.23 2.54 21.82
CA ARG A 74 -16.31 2.43 20.68
C ARG A 74 -17.03 2.81 19.40
N ILE A 75 -16.29 3.47 18.51
CA ILE A 75 -16.70 3.74 17.14
C ILE A 75 -15.67 3.14 16.19
N VAL A 76 -16.15 2.66 15.05
CA VAL A 76 -15.29 2.23 13.95
C VAL A 76 -15.94 2.67 12.64
N PHE A 77 -15.21 3.41 11.82
CA PHE A 77 -15.64 3.74 10.47
C PHE A 77 -15.62 2.51 9.58
N ASN A 78 -16.64 2.39 8.72
CA ASN A 78 -16.47 1.62 7.50
C ASN A 78 -15.34 2.29 6.69
N PRO A 79 -14.32 1.55 6.21
CA PRO A 79 -13.15 2.12 5.52
C PRO A 79 -13.50 3.02 4.32
N THR A 80 -14.64 2.79 3.67
CA THR A 80 -15.16 3.66 2.59
C THR A 80 -15.65 5.03 3.06
N GLY A 81 -15.80 5.25 4.37
CA GLY A 81 -16.39 6.45 4.96
C GLY A 81 -17.92 6.55 4.85
N SER A 82 -18.61 5.56 4.27
CA SER A 82 -20.07 5.56 4.08
C SER A 82 -20.85 5.59 5.42
N SER A 83 -20.34 4.86 6.40
CA SER A 83 -21.04 4.55 7.63
C SER A 83 -20.10 4.40 8.81
N ILE A 84 -20.68 4.44 10.01
CA ILE A 84 -19.95 4.29 11.26
C ILE A 84 -20.69 3.32 12.18
N ALA A 85 -19.96 2.32 12.68
CA ALA A 85 -20.45 1.33 13.63
C ALA A 85 -20.27 1.84 15.06
N LEU A 86 -21.31 1.65 15.88
CA LEU A 86 -21.37 2.11 17.26
C LEU A 86 -21.50 0.91 18.20
N LEU A 87 -20.53 0.75 19.09
CA LEU A 87 -20.57 -0.22 20.18
C LEU A 87 -21.03 0.46 21.46
N ARG A 88 -21.99 -0.17 22.13
CA ARG A 88 -22.50 0.25 23.44
C ARG A 88 -22.60 -0.96 24.35
N ALA A 89 -22.16 -0.85 25.60
CA ALA A 89 -22.33 -1.92 26.57
C ALA A 89 -23.78 -2.44 26.61
N LYS A 90 -23.90 -3.77 26.58
CA LYS A 90 -25.15 -4.51 26.70
C LYS A 90 -26.18 -4.27 25.58
N ASN A 91 -25.81 -3.55 24.52
CA ASN A 91 -26.67 -3.26 23.39
C ASN A 91 -26.12 -3.88 22.09
N PRO A 92 -26.99 -4.19 21.12
CA PRO A 92 -26.56 -4.48 19.75
C PRO A 92 -25.67 -3.37 19.17
N ILE A 93 -24.70 -3.75 18.34
CA ILE A 93 -23.98 -2.78 17.52
C ILE A 93 -24.97 -2.15 16.55
N SER A 94 -24.94 -0.82 16.47
CA SER A 94 -25.79 -0.04 15.56
C SER A 94 -24.91 0.62 14.51
N ILE A 95 -25.38 0.65 13.26
CA ILE A 95 -24.62 1.19 12.13
C ILE A 95 -25.39 2.38 11.59
N TYR A 96 -24.73 3.52 11.52
CA TYR A 96 -25.33 4.79 11.11
C TYR A 96 -24.67 5.31 9.85
N SER A 97 -25.45 6.00 9.02
CA SER A 97 -24.90 6.80 7.92
C SER A 97 -24.02 7.89 8.50
N PHE A 98 -22.83 8.06 7.93
CA PHE A 98 -21.99 9.21 8.25
C PHE A 98 -22.43 10.46 7.48
N ARG A 99 -23.16 10.27 6.36
CA ARG A 99 -23.63 11.34 5.48
C ARG A 99 -24.96 11.94 5.94
N ASP A 100 -25.86 11.10 6.43
CA ASP A 100 -27.23 11.48 6.80
C ASP A 100 -27.41 11.44 8.32
N ARG A 101 -27.65 12.62 8.93
CA ARG A 101 -27.88 12.74 10.38
C ARG A 101 -29.03 11.83 10.82
N ASN A 102 -28.85 11.14 11.95
CA ASN A 102 -29.85 10.26 12.58
C ASN A 102 -30.33 9.07 11.72
N LYS A 103 -29.73 8.80 10.56
CA LYS A 103 -30.11 7.65 9.72
C LYS A 103 -29.41 6.39 10.21
N LYS A 104 -30.14 5.55 10.97
CA LYS A 104 -29.69 4.19 11.29
C LYS A 104 -29.84 3.31 10.05
N LEU A 105 -28.72 2.75 9.58
CA LEU A 105 -28.67 1.83 8.45
C LEU A 105 -28.96 0.40 8.90
N PHE A 106 -28.36 -0.01 10.02
CA PHE A 106 -28.50 -1.39 10.50
C PHE A 106 -28.35 -1.52 12.03
N GLU A 107 -28.79 -2.65 12.57
CA GLU A 107 -28.60 -3.04 13.97
C GLU A 107 -28.33 -4.55 14.06
N LEU A 108 -27.12 -4.94 14.50
CA LEU A 108 -26.68 -6.33 14.55
C LEU A 108 -27.39 -7.09 15.68
N LYS A 109 -28.48 -7.77 15.34
CA LYS A 109 -29.24 -8.60 16.29
C LYS A 109 -28.81 -10.06 16.21
N GLU A 110 -28.49 -10.64 17.37
CA GLU A 110 -28.34 -12.09 17.50
C GLU A 110 -29.71 -12.77 17.33
N LYS A 111 -29.82 -13.67 16.36
CA LYS A 111 -31.05 -14.38 16.00
C LYS A 111 -31.02 -15.86 16.40
N ARG A 112 -29.86 -16.41 16.77
CA ARG A 112 -29.71 -17.83 17.17
C ARG A 112 -30.51 -18.10 18.45
N LYS A 113 -31.48 -19.01 18.37
CA LYS A 113 -32.27 -19.52 19.50
C LYS A 113 -31.50 -20.72 20.08
N LYS A 114 -31.27 -20.77 21.40
CA LYS A 114 -30.52 -21.82 22.18
C LYS A 114 -29.07 -21.50 22.62
N LEU A 115 -28.65 -20.23 22.63
CA LEU A 115 -27.37 -19.88 23.28
C LEU A 115 -27.51 -19.93 24.81
N LYS A 116 -26.48 -20.44 25.51
CA LYS A 116 -26.45 -20.55 26.99
C LYS A 116 -26.59 -19.19 27.68
N ALA A 117 -26.09 -18.14 27.04
CA ALA A 117 -26.24 -16.75 27.45
C ALA A 117 -26.32 -15.87 26.20
N LYS A 118 -26.84 -14.64 26.35
CA LYS A 118 -26.91 -13.68 25.24
C LYS A 118 -25.50 -13.11 24.97
N PRO A 119 -24.92 -13.29 23.76
CA PRO A 119 -23.62 -12.75 23.44
C PRO A 119 -23.67 -11.23 23.38
N MET A 120 -22.76 -10.56 24.11
CA MET A 120 -22.61 -9.11 24.08
C MET A 120 -21.40 -8.74 23.24
N PRO A 121 -21.50 -7.75 22.33
CA PRO A 121 -20.34 -7.28 21.58
C PRO A 121 -19.31 -6.65 22.51
N VAL A 122 -18.03 -6.95 22.29
CA VAL A 122 -16.89 -6.48 23.10
C VAL A 122 -15.91 -5.67 22.25
N SER A 123 -15.66 -6.13 21.02
CA SER A 123 -14.72 -5.51 20.08
C SER A 123 -15.26 -5.62 18.66
N MET A 124 -14.78 -4.74 17.78
CA MET A 124 -15.21 -4.72 16.38
C MET A 124 -14.13 -4.11 15.48
N CYS A 125 -14.07 -4.56 14.23
CA CYS A 125 -13.27 -3.97 13.16
C CYS A 125 -13.90 -4.29 11.78
N TYR A 126 -13.56 -3.50 10.75
CA TYR A 126 -13.89 -3.83 9.36
C TYR A 126 -12.71 -4.53 8.69
N SER A 127 -12.97 -5.28 7.61
CA SER A 127 -11.93 -5.68 6.66
C SER A 127 -11.46 -4.48 5.85
N ALA A 128 -10.23 -4.53 5.33
CA ALA A 128 -9.61 -3.39 4.65
C ALA A 128 -10.33 -3.00 3.34
N ASP A 129 -10.97 -3.97 2.70
CA ASP A 129 -11.81 -3.80 1.49
C ASP A 129 -13.24 -3.32 1.81
N ALA A 130 -13.55 -3.11 3.09
CA ALA A 130 -14.88 -2.77 3.61
C ALA A 130 -16.01 -3.77 3.29
N ARG A 131 -15.71 -4.99 2.84
CA ARG A 131 -16.71 -6.01 2.48
C ARG A 131 -17.15 -6.89 3.64
N SER A 132 -16.37 -6.92 4.73
CA SER A 132 -16.66 -7.66 5.94
C SER A 132 -16.62 -6.80 7.20
N PHE A 133 -17.48 -7.12 8.15
CA PHE A 133 -17.49 -6.52 9.49
C PHE A 133 -17.34 -7.61 10.55
N ILE A 134 -16.43 -7.43 11.49
CA ILE A 134 -15.99 -8.47 12.42
C ILE A 134 -16.28 -8.02 13.83
N VAL A 135 -16.89 -8.90 14.62
CA VAL A 135 -17.34 -8.61 15.98
C VAL A 135 -16.91 -9.72 16.92
N GLY A 136 -16.13 -9.35 17.94
CA GLY A 136 -15.81 -10.23 19.07
C GLY A 136 -16.88 -10.08 20.15
N ASN A 137 -17.31 -11.19 20.75
CA ASN A 137 -18.36 -11.19 21.76
C ASN A 137 -17.92 -11.75 23.12
N SER A 138 -18.78 -11.56 24.12
CA SER A 138 -18.56 -11.94 25.51
C SER A 138 -18.54 -13.45 25.77
N LEU A 139 -18.84 -14.28 24.76
CA LEU A 139 -18.76 -15.74 24.82
C LEU A 139 -17.48 -16.28 24.15
N GLY A 140 -16.56 -15.40 23.75
CA GLY A 140 -15.35 -15.79 23.05
C GLY A 140 -15.55 -16.06 21.55
N GLU A 141 -16.74 -15.82 21.00
CA GLU A 141 -16.94 -15.98 19.55
C GLU A 141 -16.50 -14.69 18.81
N ILE A 142 -15.87 -14.87 17.66
CA ILE A 142 -15.66 -13.86 16.64
C ILE A 142 -16.65 -14.14 15.50
N VAL A 143 -17.54 -13.19 15.24
CA VAL A 143 -18.56 -13.29 14.18
C VAL A 143 -18.17 -12.40 13.03
N ILE A 144 -18.19 -12.95 11.82
CA ILE A 144 -17.88 -12.23 10.59
C ILE A 144 -19.19 -12.02 9.85
N TYR A 145 -19.49 -10.77 9.51
CA TYR A 145 -20.66 -10.34 8.76
C TYR A 145 -20.23 -9.81 7.40
N ASP A 146 -21.08 -9.92 6.38
CA ASP A 146 -20.94 -9.07 5.18
C ASP A 146 -21.31 -7.62 5.53
N THR A 147 -20.99 -6.65 4.68
CA THR A 147 -21.32 -5.22 4.92
C THR A 147 -22.47 -4.70 4.07
N LYS A 148 -23.01 -5.51 3.16
CA LYS A 148 -24.13 -5.12 2.28
C LYS A 148 -25.47 -5.26 3.00
N GLU A 149 -25.70 -6.44 3.58
CA GLU A 149 -26.91 -6.82 4.30
C GLU A 149 -26.63 -7.10 5.78
N TYR A 150 -25.36 -7.11 6.20
CA TYR A 150 -24.94 -7.45 7.56
C TYR A 150 -25.44 -8.83 8.02
N MET A 151 -25.43 -9.80 7.10
CA MET A 151 -25.69 -11.19 7.39
C MET A 151 -24.42 -11.89 7.92
N PRO A 152 -24.55 -12.80 8.90
CA PRO A 152 -23.41 -13.55 9.40
C PRO A 152 -22.90 -14.51 8.32
N LEU A 153 -21.62 -14.38 7.96
CA LEU A 153 -20.89 -15.23 7.03
C LEU A 153 -20.20 -16.40 7.74
N ALA A 154 -19.66 -16.17 8.94
CA ALA A 154 -18.94 -17.18 9.70
C ALA A 154 -18.94 -16.88 11.22
N TYR A 155 -18.72 -17.94 12.00
CA TYR A 155 -18.53 -17.90 13.45
C TYR A 155 -17.25 -18.64 13.78
N ILE A 156 -16.35 -17.98 14.50
CA ILE A 156 -15.08 -18.53 14.97
C ILE A 156 -15.16 -18.60 16.50
N GLN A 157 -14.97 -19.78 17.09
CA GLN A 157 -14.96 -19.94 18.54
C GLN A 157 -13.53 -19.79 19.08
N GLY A 158 -13.27 -18.72 19.82
CA GLY A 158 -12.04 -18.55 20.59
C GLY A 158 -12.19 -19.05 22.03
N GLU A 159 -11.06 -19.13 22.74
CA GLU A 159 -11.00 -19.58 24.13
C GLU A 159 -11.48 -18.53 25.13
N ALA A 160 -11.38 -17.24 24.79
CA ALA A 160 -11.80 -16.12 25.63
C ALA A 160 -12.28 -14.93 24.79
N PRO A 161 -13.08 -14.01 25.37
CA PRO A 161 -13.53 -12.80 24.69
C PRO A 161 -12.37 -11.94 24.17
N ALA A 162 -12.44 -11.55 22.90
CA ALA A 162 -11.47 -10.65 22.31
C ALA A 162 -11.74 -9.19 22.73
N THR A 163 -10.82 -8.56 23.48
CA THR A 163 -10.93 -7.17 23.95
C THR A 163 -10.53 -6.14 22.88
N ALA A 164 -9.65 -6.56 21.97
CA ALA A 164 -9.27 -5.84 20.76
C ALA A 164 -9.24 -6.79 19.55
N LEU A 165 -9.60 -6.25 18.39
CA LEU A 165 -9.59 -6.93 17.11
C LEU A 165 -8.94 -6.02 16.07
N ALA A 166 -8.11 -6.62 15.21
CA ALA A 166 -7.59 -5.98 14.00
C ALA A 166 -7.64 -6.96 12.84
N MET A 167 -8.01 -6.47 11.66
CA MET A 167 -7.85 -7.17 10.39
C MET A 167 -6.58 -6.67 9.70
N SER A 168 -5.79 -7.57 9.12
CA SER A 168 -4.65 -7.20 8.29
C SER A 168 -5.10 -6.58 6.95
N SER A 169 -4.32 -5.65 6.39
CA SER A 169 -4.68 -4.93 5.16
C SER A 169 -4.81 -5.83 3.92
N ASN A 170 -4.13 -6.98 3.92
CA ASN A 170 -4.25 -8.03 2.90
C ASN A 170 -5.43 -8.99 3.13
N ASN A 171 -6.27 -8.76 4.15
CA ASN A 171 -7.40 -9.62 4.55
C ASN A 171 -7.02 -11.08 4.85
N TYR A 172 -5.78 -11.37 5.25
CA TYR A 172 -5.36 -12.74 5.59
C TYR A 172 -5.54 -13.09 7.06
N PHE A 173 -5.43 -12.11 7.96
CA PHE A 173 -5.33 -12.36 9.40
C PHE A 173 -6.32 -11.53 10.19
N ILE A 174 -7.01 -12.19 11.12
CA ILE A 174 -7.65 -11.53 12.26
C ILE A 174 -6.73 -11.69 13.46
N ALA A 175 -6.25 -10.59 14.03
CA ALA A 175 -5.59 -10.58 15.34
C ALA A 175 -6.62 -10.31 16.43
N ALA A 176 -6.72 -11.21 17.41
CA ALA A 176 -7.66 -11.12 18.52
C ALA A 176 -6.93 -11.13 19.86
N ALA A 177 -6.95 -10.00 20.56
CA ALA A 177 -6.38 -9.87 21.90
C ALA A 177 -7.30 -10.52 22.94
N ALA A 178 -6.83 -11.54 23.62
CA ALA A 178 -7.58 -12.35 24.58
C ALA A 178 -6.78 -12.49 25.89
N GLY A 179 -6.93 -11.50 26.79
CA GLY A 179 -6.15 -11.44 28.03
C GLY A 179 -4.67 -11.20 27.75
N GLN A 180 -3.79 -12.14 28.14
CA GLN A 180 -2.35 -12.09 27.89
C GLN A 180 -1.93 -12.80 26.60
N ASN A 181 -2.87 -13.16 25.73
CA ASN A 181 -2.60 -13.83 24.46
C ASN A 181 -3.13 -13.01 23.28
N ILE A 182 -2.49 -13.17 22.13
CA ILE A 182 -3.02 -12.75 20.84
C ILE A 182 -3.27 -13.99 20.01
N ASN A 183 -4.53 -14.22 19.65
CA ASN A 183 -4.91 -15.29 18.75
C ASN A 183 -4.98 -14.76 17.32
N ILE A 184 -4.14 -15.30 16.46
CA ILE A 184 -4.11 -15.02 15.03
C ILE A 184 -4.93 -16.08 14.31
N TRP A 185 -6.00 -15.64 13.65
CA TRP A 185 -6.87 -16.49 12.86
C TRP A 185 -6.64 -16.24 11.37
N ASN A 186 -6.63 -17.30 10.58
CA ASN A 186 -6.69 -17.20 9.14
C ASN A 186 -8.10 -16.74 8.74
N PHE A 187 -8.20 -15.58 8.06
CA PHE A 187 -9.48 -15.03 7.69
C PHE A 187 -10.21 -15.90 6.66
N GLN A 188 -9.52 -16.63 5.79
CA GLN A 188 -10.17 -17.45 4.78
C GLN A 188 -10.61 -18.80 5.34
N THR A 189 -9.71 -19.56 5.97
CA THR A 189 -10.00 -20.91 6.48
C THR A 189 -10.76 -20.88 7.80
N LYS A 190 -10.74 -19.74 8.50
CA LYS A 190 -11.34 -19.54 9.84
C LYS A 190 -10.64 -20.36 10.93
N GLU A 191 -9.45 -20.87 10.67
CA GLU A 191 -8.66 -21.69 11.59
C GLU A 191 -7.67 -20.83 12.39
N LEU A 192 -7.35 -21.28 13.61
CA LEU A 192 -6.34 -20.65 14.45
C LEU A 192 -4.96 -20.95 13.85
N ARG A 193 -4.24 -19.89 13.46
CA ARG A 193 -2.88 -19.99 12.90
C ARG A 193 -1.83 -20.00 13.99
N LYS A 194 -1.95 -19.08 14.96
CA LYS A 194 -0.95 -18.89 16.02
C LYS A 194 -1.61 -18.30 17.26
N ALA A 195 -1.21 -18.77 18.43
CA ALA A 195 -1.42 -18.07 19.69
C ALA A 195 -0.07 -17.50 20.15
N ILE A 196 -0.03 -16.19 20.41
CA ILE A 196 1.19 -15.47 20.77
C ILE A 196 1.06 -15.02 22.22
N PRO A 197 1.85 -15.58 23.15
CA PRO A 197 1.85 -15.16 24.55
C PRO A 197 2.55 -13.81 24.73
N MET A 198 1.89 -12.93 25.48
CA MET A 198 2.36 -11.61 25.85
C MET A 198 2.65 -11.54 27.35
N PRO A 199 3.63 -10.72 27.78
CA PRO A 199 4.06 -10.64 29.18
C PRO A 199 2.98 -10.05 30.12
N ALA A 200 2.02 -9.29 29.57
CA ALA A 200 0.90 -8.73 30.30
C ALA A 200 -0.35 -8.66 29.43
N VAL A 201 -1.46 -8.17 30.00
CA VAL A 201 -2.74 -8.07 29.28
C VAL A 201 -2.58 -7.15 28.08
N VAL A 202 -3.04 -7.62 26.93
CA VAL A 202 -2.99 -6.89 25.67
C VAL A 202 -4.08 -5.83 25.64
N LYS A 203 -3.68 -4.58 25.39
CA LYS A 203 -4.57 -3.41 25.28
C LYS A 203 -5.04 -3.20 23.85
N GLU A 204 -4.10 -3.10 22.93
CA GLU A 204 -4.37 -2.80 21.52
C GLU A 204 -3.48 -3.62 20.60
N VAL A 205 -4.00 -3.90 19.40
CA VAL A 205 -3.30 -4.58 18.32
C VAL A 205 -3.56 -3.82 17.02
N THR A 206 -2.54 -3.63 16.19
CA THR A 206 -2.69 -2.98 14.88
C THR A 206 -1.69 -3.55 13.88
N PHE A 207 -2.12 -3.77 12.65
CA PHE A 207 -1.25 -4.22 11.56
C PHE A 207 -0.60 -3.01 10.87
N SER A 208 0.59 -3.22 10.31
CA SER A 208 1.17 -2.27 9.36
C SER A 208 0.35 -2.23 8.07
N PRO A 209 0.41 -1.13 7.29
CA PRO A 209 -0.39 -0.98 6.07
C PRO A 209 -0.06 -1.99 4.96
N ASP A 210 1.16 -2.57 4.97
CA ASP A 210 1.56 -3.68 4.11
C ASP A 210 1.33 -5.07 4.74
N ALA A 211 0.71 -5.12 5.93
CA ALA A 211 0.47 -6.32 6.72
C ALA A 211 1.72 -7.11 7.13
N ALA A 212 2.94 -6.57 6.95
CA ALA A 212 4.19 -7.24 7.29
C ALA A 212 4.48 -7.26 8.80
N LEU A 213 3.95 -6.28 9.54
CA LEU A 213 4.17 -6.15 10.98
C LEU A 213 2.84 -6.07 11.76
N LEU A 214 2.88 -6.49 13.01
CA LEU A 214 1.84 -6.29 14.02
C LEU A 214 2.44 -5.55 15.21
N ALA A 215 1.86 -4.40 15.58
CA ALA A 215 2.20 -3.69 16.80
C ALA A 215 1.20 -4.02 17.91
N VAL A 216 1.74 -4.20 19.12
CA VAL A 216 0.99 -4.60 20.30
C VAL A 216 1.39 -3.73 21.48
N THR A 217 0.40 -3.19 22.19
CA THR A 217 0.61 -2.55 23.48
C THR A 217 0.00 -3.35 24.62
N THR A 218 0.68 -3.37 25.77
CA THR A 218 0.33 -4.20 26.92
C THR A 218 0.29 -3.40 28.23
N ASP A 219 -0.34 -3.97 29.26
CA ASP A 219 -0.47 -3.36 30.59
C ASP A 219 0.86 -3.16 31.33
N ASP A 220 1.92 -3.87 30.95
CA ASP A 220 3.28 -3.69 31.46
C ASP A 220 4.06 -2.58 30.74
N ASN A 221 3.36 -1.75 29.95
CA ASN A 221 3.91 -0.57 29.29
C ASN A 221 4.91 -0.88 28.16
N HIS A 222 4.81 -2.05 27.55
CA HIS A 222 5.62 -2.38 26.38
C HIS A 222 4.87 -2.09 25.08
N LEU A 223 5.62 -1.65 24.07
CA LEU A 223 5.26 -1.75 22.66
C LEU A 223 6.08 -2.90 22.06
N THR A 224 5.40 -3.94 21.57
CA THR A 224 6.05 -5.06 20.88
C THR A 224 5.70 -5.02 19.39
N ILE A 225 6.71 -5.15 18.54
CA ILE A 225 6.58 -5.31 17.09
C ILE A 225 6.81 -6.77 16.73
N ILE A 226 5.90 -7.34 15.96
CA ILE A 226 5.89 -8.76 15.60
C ILE A 226 5.86 -8.85 14.08
N ASP A 227 6.69 -9.73 13.51
CA ASP A 227 6.67 -10.06 12.09
C ASP A 227 5.50 -10.99 11.78
N THR A 228 4.72 -10.74 10.73
CA THR A 228 3.50 -11.52 10.44
C THR A 228 3.72 -12.77 9.59
N LYS A 229 4.93 -12.92 9.02
CA LYS A 229 5.34 -14.11 8.25
C LYS A 229 5.58 -15.27 9.20
N ASN A 230 6.39 -15.06 10.24
CA ASN A 230 6.75 -16.10 11.23
C ASN A 230 6.09 -15.91 12.61
N TRP A 231 5.52 -14.74 12.91
CA TRP A 231 4.97 -14.37 14.23
C TRP A 231 6.02 -14.26 15.34
N ASP A 232 7.28 -14.01 14.96
CA ASP A 232 8.36 -13.74 15.90
C ASP A 232 8.41 -12.26 16.30
N LYS A 233 8.86 -11.98 17.52
CA LYS A 233 9.03 -10.61 18.03
C LYS A 233 10.27 -10.00 17.37
N VAL A 234 10.09 -8.91 16.64
CA VAL A 234 11.17 -8.18 15.96
C VAL A 234 11.78 -7.15 16.90
N ASP A 235 10.94 -6.34 17.55
CA ASP A 235 11.35 -5.29 18.48
C ASP A 235 10.48 -5.25 19.73
N ILE A 236 11.08 -4.82 20.83
CA ILE A 236 10.40 -4.55 22.09
C ILE A 236 10.91 -3.20 22.60
N PHE A 237 10.01 -2.23 22.72
CA PHE A 237 10.29 -0.92 23.28
C PHE A 237 9.88 -0.91 24.76
N ASP A 238 10.82 -1.30 25.63
CA ASP A 238 10.66 -1.41 27.08
C ASP A 238 11.38 -0.31 27.89
N LYS A 239 12.42 0.28 27.30
CA LYS A 239 13.24 1.34 27.93
C LYS A 239 12.71 2.76 27.76
N LEU A 240 11.68 2.95 26.94
CA LEU A 240 11.14 4.28 26.64
C LEU A 240 10.38 4.90 27.83
N GLY A 241 9.92 4.08 28.78
CA GLY A 241 9.22 4.52 30.00
C GLY A 241 7.83 5.12 29.74
N GLY A 242 6.97 5.14 30.77
CA GLY A 242 5.58 5.60 30.64
C GLY A 242 4.67 4.56 30.00
N THR A 243 3.35 4.77 30.05
CA THR A 243 2.35 3.84 29.52
C THR A 243 2.10 4.08 28.02
N PHE A 244 2.11 3.03 27.20
CA PHE A 244 1.82 3.13 25.76
C PHE A 244 0.40 2.71 25.39
N SER A 245 -0.22 3.47 24.48
CA SER A 245 -1.51 3.15 23.86
C SER A 245 -1.60 3.69 22.43
N SER A 246 -2.64 3.31 21.69
CA SER A 246 -2.92 3.81 20.34
C SER A 246 -1.73 3.72 19.36
N PRO A 247 -1.12 2.53 19.15
CA PRO A 247 -0.14 2.36 18.10
C PRO A 247 -0.76 2.66 16.72
N SER A 248 -0.02 3.37 15.87
CA SER A 248 -0.39 3.58 14.47
C SER A 248 0.85 3.65 13.59
N PHE A 249 0.91 2.76 12.60
CA PHE A 249 2.01 2.70 11.65
C PHE A 249 1.92 3.82 10.61
N HIS A 250 3.06 4.42 10.31
CA HIS A 250 3.23 5.25 9.12
C HIS A 250 2.95 4.41 7.85
N PRO A 251 2.37 4.97 6.78
CA PRO A 251 1.99 4.25 5.54
C PRO A 251 3.09 3.41 4.92
N GLU A 252 4.34 3.88 5.02
CA GLU A 252 5.50 3.19 4.46
C GLU A 252 6.09 2.11 5.40
N GLY A 253 5.67 2.05 6.68
CA GLY A 253 6.10 1.00 7.63
C GLY A 253 7.41 1.26 8.38
N LYS A 254 8.11 2.37 8.11
CA LYS A 254 9.35 2.75 8.81
C LYS A 254 9.12 3.34 10.20
N TYR A 255 8.00 4.02 10.41
CA TYR A 255 7.70 4.69 11.68
C TYR A 255 6.41 4.17 12.29
N ILE A 256 6.31 4.33 13.62
CA ILE A 256 5.10 4.12 14.39
C ILE A 256 4.87 5.30 15.34
N SER A 257 3.63 5.76 15.45
CA SER A 257 3.23 6.70 16.50
C SER A 257 2.59 5.94 17.66
N VAL A 258 2.91 6.32 18.89
CA VAL A 258 2.23 5.84 20.11
C VAL A 258 1.87 6.99 21.04
N VAL A 259 0.76 6.86 21.75
CA VAL A 259 0.40 7.76 22.85
C VAL A 259 1.17 7.31 24.09
N LYS A 260 1.91 8.22 24.71
CA LYS A 260 2.60 8.02 25.98
C LYS A 260 1.92 8.78 27.11
N ASP A 261 1.60 8.06 28.19
CA ASP A 261 0.99 8.59 29.42
C ASP A 261 -0.32 9.37 29.24
N GLY A 262 -1.02 9.17 28.10
CA GLY A 262 -2.22 9.94 27.73
C GLY A 262 -1.94 11.44 27.50
N LYS A 263 -0.69 11.80 27.22
CA LYS A 263 -0.23 13.20 27.11
C LYS A 263 0.55 13.49 25.84
N ASN A 264 1.49 12.62 25.48
CA ASN A 264 2.41 12.88 24.38
C ASN A 264 2.18 11.88 23.25
N ILE A 265 2.58 12.26 22.03
CA ILE A 265 2.73 11.32 20.92
C ILE A 265 4.23 11.14 20.64
N GLU A 266 4.73 9.91 20.77
CA GLU A 266 6.09 9.57 20.34
C GLU A 266 6.05 8.99 18.93
N ILE A 267 6.93 9.48 18.06
CA ILE A 267 7.18 8.94 16.72
C ILE A 267 8.50 8.16 16.76
N ILE A 268 8.40 6.85 16.57
CA ILE A 268 9.52 5.91 16.71
C ILE A 268 9.90 5.38 15.34
N ASN A 269 11.19 5.39 15.03
CA ASN A 269 11.77 4.77 13.83
C ASN A 269 12.08 3.29 14.11
N LEU A 270 11.43 2.41 13.37
CA LEU A 270 11.55 0.96 13.53
C LEU A 270 12.82 0.36 12.92
N LYS A 271 13.64 1.16 12.23
CA LYS A 271 14.89 0.67 11.61
C LYS A 271 16.12 0.92 12.47
N ASN A 272 16.10 1.95 13.30
CA ASN A 272 17.20 2.24 14.24
C ASN A 272 16.74 2.25 15.71
N GLY A 273 15.44 2.09 15.99
CA GLY A 273 14.88 2.04 17.33
C GLY A 273 14.83 3.39 18.05
N VAL A 274 15.05 4.50 17.35
CA VAL A 274 15.15 5.84 17.94
C VAL A 274 13.79 6.55 17.93
N VAL A 275 13.52 7.32 18.99
CA VAL A 275 12.42 8.29 19.01
C VAL A 275 12.83 9.50 18.18
N GLU A 276 12.25 9.64 16.99
CA GLU A 276 12.55 10.73 16.06
C GLU A 276 11.93 12.05 16.51
N GLN A 277 10.76 11.98 17.14
CA GLN A 277 10.05 13.15 17.61
C GLN A 277 9.12 12.83 18.77
N ASP A 278 9.09 13.73 19.76
CA ASP A 278 8.05 13.80 20.80
C ASP A 278 7.15 15.01 20.51
N ILE A 279 5.85 14.75 20.32
CA ILE A 279 4.82 15.76 20.16
C ILE A 279 4.13 15.94 21.51
N VAL A 280 4.54 16.99 22.22
CA VAL A 280 4.08 17.29 23.58
C VAL A 280 2.76 18.06 23.54
N ASP A 281 1.75 17.55 24.26
CA ASP A 281 0.57 18.32 24.61
C ASP A 281 0.66 18.83 26.06
N PRO A 282 0.74 20.15 26.30
CA PRO A 282 0.94 20.69 27.64
C PRO A 282 -0.26 20.48 28.58
N ILE A 283 -1.45 20.22 28.03
CA ILE A 283 -2.69 20.03 28.79
C ILE A 283 -2.97 18.53 28.99
N GLY A 284 -2.53 17.69 28.06
CA GLY A 284 -2.79 16.26 28.01
C GLY A 284 -4.20 15.92 27.53
N GLY A 285 -4.64 14.69 27.81
CA GLY A 285 -5.91 14.16 27.32
C GLY A 285 -5.82 13.67 25.88
N VAL A 286 -4.62 13.31 25.44
CA VAL A 286 -4.39 12.66 24.15
C VAL A 286 -4.86 11.21 24.27
N THR A 287 -5.74 10.81 23.37
CA THR A 287 -6.38 9.49 23.36
C THR A 287 -5.98 8.65 22.16
N GLY A 288 -5.40 9.25 21.12
CA GLY A 288 -4.91 8.50 19.98
C GLY A 288 -4.07 9.30 18.98
N GLY A 289 -3.33 8.55 18.18
CA GLY A 289 -2.65 8.99 16.97
C GLY A 289 -3.02 8.06 15.81
N ARG A 290 -3.28 8.62 14.63
CA ARG A 290 -3.65 7.87 13.43
C ARG A 290 -2.93 8.43 12.21
N PHE A 291 -1.95 7.69 11.72
CA PHE A 291 -1.36 7.95 10.40
C PHE A 291 -2.32 7.56 9.29
N PHE A 292 -2.36 8.35 8.22
CA PHE A 292 -3.09 8.03 7.00
C PHE A 292 -2.42 8.67 5.78
N LYS A 293 -2.59 8.04 4.62
CA LYS A 293 -2.07 8.51 3.33
C LYS A 293 -3.21 8.92 2.42
N ASN A 294 -3.06 10.03 1.72
CA ASN A 294 -3.87 10.30 0.56
C ASN A 294 -3.21 9.68 -0.67
N ASN A 295 -3.78 8.59 -1.21
CA ASN A 295 -3.18 7.88 -2.34
C ASN A 295 -3.20 8.68 -3.66
N GLN A 296 -3.97 9.78 -3.75
CA GLN A 296 -4.01 10.65 -4.94
C GLN A 296 -2.74 11.49 -5.11
N ASN A 297 -2.13 11.93 -4.00
CA ASN A 297 -0.97 12.82 -4.01
C ASN A 297 0.20 12.29 -3.16
N SER A 298 0.05 11.10 -2.58
CA SER A 298 1.00 10.46 -1.68
C SER A 298 1.33 11.23 -0.41
N GLU A 299 0.59 12.29 -0.06
CA GLU A 299 0.79 13.01 1.18
C GLU A 299 0.42 12.14 2.38
N VAL A 300 1.27 12.18 3.41
CA VAL A 300 1.04 11.51 4.68
C VAL A 300 0.68 12.52 5.76
N PHE A 301 -0.33 12.16 6.54
CA PHE A 301 -0.80 12.94 7.68
C PHE A 301 -0.83 12.08 8.93
N LEU A 302 -0.67 12.73 10.07
CA LEU A 302 -0.99 12.18 11.38
C LEU A 302 -2.18 12.96 11.95
N LEU A 303 -3.22 12.26 12.40
CA LEU A 303 -4.34 12.83 13.13
C LEU A 303 -4.19 12.50 14.61
N THR A 304 -4.25 13.51 15.47
CA THR A 304 -4.24 13.35 16.93
C THR A 304 -5.37 14.17 17.56
N ASN A 305 -5.58 14.00 18.85
CA ASN A 305 -6.45 14.88 19.62
C ASN A 305 -5.70 15.52 20.80
N ARG A 306 -6.11 16.73 21.15
CA ARG A 306 -5.96 17.34 22.48
C ARG A 306 -7.26 17.15 23.27
N THR A 307 -7.31 17.59 24.53
CA THR A 307 -8.53 17.49 25.35
C THR A 307 -9.79 18.04 24.66
N LYS A 308 -9.69 19.14 23.90
CA LYS A 308 -10.82 19.78 23.19
C LYS A 308 -10.48 20.20 21.76
N GLN A 309 -9.59 19.50 21.09
CA GLN A 309 -9.16 19.86 19.75
C GLN A 309 -8.76 18.62 18.96
N MET A 310 -9.16 18.51 17.69
CA MET A 310 -8.55 17.56 16.76
C MET A 310 -7.40 18.25 16.03
N VAL A 311 -6.26 17.60 15.85
CA VAL A 311 -5.06 18.20 15.25
C VAL A 311 -4.57 17.33 14.10
N PHE A 312 -4.47 17.95 12.92
CA PHE A 312 -3.87 17.37 11.73
C PHE A 312 -2.44 17.84 11.60
N TRP A 313 -1.53 16.88 11.47
CA TRP A 313 -0.11 17.10 11.32
C TRP A 313 0.33 16.69 9.91
N ASP A 314 1.16 17.52 9.29
CA ASP A 314 1.91 17.17 8.10
C ASP A 314 3.06 16.25 8.51
N ALA A 315 3.10 15.03 7.96
CA ALA A 315 4.13 14.05 8.29
C ALA A 315 5.10 13.79 7.13
N ASN A 316 5.07 14.62 6.07
CA ASN A 316 5.91 14.44 4.89
C ASN A 316 7.39 14.82 5.13
N GLY A 317 7.72 15.40 6.28
CA GLY A 317 9.10 15.69 6.68
C GLY A 317 9.85 14.50 7.29
N LEU A 318 9.15 13.39 7.56
CA LEU A 318 9.79 12.13 7.96
C LEU A 318 10.55 11.52 6.77
N ASN A 319 11.78 11.02 7.01
CA ASN A 319 12.56 10.39 5.95
C ASN A 319 11.80 9.18 5.37
N PRO A 320 11.74 9.01 4.04
CA PRO A 320 11.08 7.85 3.47
C PRO A 320 11.77 6.54 3.88
N PHE A 321 11.08 5.42 3.69
CA PHE A 321 11.70 4.10 3.82
C PHE A 321 12.50 3.80 2.54
N TYR A 322 13.79 4.15 2.55
CA TYR A 322 14.65 4.06 1.37
C TYR A 322 14.81 2.62 0.87
N GLY A 323 14.93 1.64 1.77
CA GLY A 323 15.06 0.23 1.43
C GLY A 323 13.86 -0.31 0.67
N LYS A 324 12.65 0.13 1.03
CA LYS A 324 11.41 -0.24 0.34
C LYS A 324 11.28 0.44 -1.04
N ILE A 325 11.79 1.65 -1.20
CA ILE A 325 11.87 2.32 -2.50
C ILE A 325 12.91 1.62 -3.38
N MET A 326 14.10 1.41 -2.82
CA MET A 326 15.22 0.76 -3.47
C MET A 326 14.86 -0.65 -3.97
N GLY A 327 14.23 -1.48 -3.13
CA GLY A 327 13.77 -2.80 -3.54
C GLY A 327 12.83 -2.75 -4.74
N ARG A 328 11.81 -1.87 -4.72
CA ARG A 328 10.87 -1.71 -5.84
C ARG A 328 11.55 -1.27 -7.14
N GLU A 329 12.47 -0.32 -7.08
CA GLU A 329 13.18 0.18 -8.27
C GLU A 329 14.17 -0.86 -8.83
N VAL A 330 14.86 -1.60 -7.95
CA VAL A 330 15.74 -2.71 -8.34
C VAL A 330 14.93 -3.82 -8.99
N ASP A 331 13.81 -4.22 -8.40
CA ASP A 331 12.93 -5.26 -8.94
C ASP A 331 12.39 -4.84 -10.31
N ALA A 332 11.97 -3.59 -10.49
CA ALA A 332 11.53 -3.07 -11.77
C ALA A 332 12.64 -3.12 -12.84
N LYS A 333 13.87 -2.72 -12.51
CA LYS A 333 15.02 -2.82 -13.41
C LYS A 333 15.37 -4.27 -13.74
N MET A 334 15.31 -5.18 -12.77
CA MET A 334 15.56 -6.61 -12.97
C MET A 334 14.50 -7.26 -13.86
N ASN A 335 13.22 -6.91 -13.69
CA ASN A 335 12.13 -7.40 -14.52
C ASN A 335 12.31 -7.03 -16.00
N GLU A 336 12.87 -5.86 -16.30
CA GLU A 336 13.22 -5.48 -17.68
C GLU A 336 14.52 -6.16 -18.16
N TRP A 337 15.54 -6.28 -17.30
CA TRP A 337 16.81 -6.92 -17.67
C TRP A 337 16.67 -8.41 -18.01
N VAL A 338 15.80 -9.15 -17.32
CA VAL A 338 15.59 -10.58 -17.60
C VAL A 338 14.91 -10.83 -18.96
N LYS A 339 14.26 -9.83 -19.56
CA LYS A 339 13.62 -10.00 -20.87
C LYS A 339 14.64 -10.26 -21.97
N MET A 340 14.26 -11.09 -22.93
CA MET A 340 15.08 -11.35 -24.12
C MET A 340 15.08 -10.11 -25.01
N MET A 341 16.25 -9.69 -25.48
CA MET A 341 16.39 -8.51 -26.31
C MET A 341 15.98 -8.82 -27.76
N GLN A 342 15.51 -7.80 -28.47
CA GLN A 342 15.13 -7.95 -29.87
C GLN A 342 16.35 -8.38 -30.72
N GLY A 343 16.24 -9.55 -31.36
CA GLY A 343 17.31 -10.11 -32.20
C GLY A 343 18.40 -10.85 -31.42
N GLU A 344 18.26 -11.00 -30.10
CA GLU A 344 19.14 -11.85 -29.29
C GLU A 344 18.95 -13.33 -29.65
N SER A 345 20.02 -14.12 -29.70
CA SER A 345 19.90 -15.57 -29.85
C SER A 345 19.60 -16.24 -28.51
N MET A 346 19.03 -17.45 -28.52
CA MET A 346 18.82 -18.21 -27.28
C MET A 346 20.12 -18.51 -26.53
N GLU A 347 21.24 -18.67 -27.25
CA GLU A 347 22.56 -18.89 -26.67
C GLU A 347 23.08 -17.63 -25.97
N ASP A 348 23.01 -16.47 -26.63
CA ASP A 348 23.40 -15.19 -26.05
C ASP A 348 22.56 -14.85 -24.82
N TYR A 349 21.25 -15.13 -24.91
CA TYR A 349 20.32 -14.95 -23.79
C TYR A 349 20.72 -15.80 -22.58
N ALA A 350 21.03 -17.09 -22.77
CA ALA A 350 21.44 -17.97 -21.68
C ALA A 350 22.79 -17.56 -21.04
N ILE A 351 23.70 -16.98 -21.83
CA ILE A 351 24.97 -16.42 -21.33
C ILE A 351 24.72 -15.14 -20.54
N ARG A 352 23.85 -14.26 -21.03
CA ARG A 352 23.55 -12.98 -20.38
C ARG A 352 22.70 -13.15 -19.13
N VAL A 353 21.74 -14.06 -19.15
CA VAL A 353 20.69 -14.24 -18.15
C VAL A 353 20.82 -15.63 -17.50
N ASN A 354 21.63 -15.70 -16.44
CA ASN A 354 21.82 -16.86 -15.59
C ASN A 354 21.95 -16.43 -14.11
N ASP A 355 22.06 -17.39 -13.19
CA ASP A 355 22.10 -17.08 -11.75
C ASP A 355 23.29 -16.20 -11.35
N GLU A 356 24.47 -16.40 -11.95
CA GLU A 356 25.67 -15.60 -11.64
C GLU A 356 25.54 -14.16 -12.15
N THR A 357 25.11 -13.99 -13.40
CA THR A 357 24.94 -12.65 -14.00
C THR A 357 23.78 -11.89 -13.35
N ARG A 358 22.72 -12.59 -12.93
CA ARG A 358 21.59 -12.00 -12.21
C ARG A 358 22.03 -11.34 -10.92
N ILE A 359 22.80 -12.04 -10.07
CA ILE A 359 23.25 -11.51 -8.78
C ILE A 359 24.13 -10.27 -8.99
N LYS A 360 25.08 -10.33 -9.94
CA LYS A 360 25.95 -9.19 -10.28
C LYS A 360 25.14 -8.00 -10.78
N GLN A 361 24.16 -8.24 -11.65
CA GLN A 361 23.32 -7.17 -12.20
C GLN A 361 22.43 -6.55 -11.11
N GLN A 362 21.87 -7.36 -10.22
CA GLN A 362 21.04 -6.89 -9.12
C GLN A 362 21.85 -6.01 -8.15
N GLN A 363 23.10 -6.38 -7.85
CA GLN A 363 24.03 -5.56 -7.08
C GLN A 363 24.34 -4.22 -7.75
N LEU A 364 24.58 -4.23 -9.07
CA LEU A 364 24.83 -3.01 -9.82
C LEU A 364 23.61 -2.08 -9.79
N PHE A 365 22.41 -2.59 -10.05
CA PHE A 365 21.19 -1.80 -9.96
C PHE A 365 20.93 -1.28 -8.54
N ALA A 366 21.22 -2.09 -7.52
CA ALA A 366 21.13 -1.65 -6.13
C ALA A 366 22.05 -0.45 -5.86
N GLN A 367 23.31 -0.50 -6.30
CA GLN A 367 24.25 0.62 -6.16
C GLN A 367 23.80 1.86 -6.96
N GLU A 368 23.35 1.68 -8.20
CA GLU A 368 22.82 2.77 -9.03
C GLU A 368 21.63 3.47 -8.35
N VAL A 369 20.66 2.68 -7.88
CA VAL A 369 19.45 3.18 -7.23
C VAL A 369 19.77 3.84 -5.90
N ALA A 370 20.59 3.23 -5.05
CA ALA A 370 21.01 3.81 -3.78
C ALA A 370 21.75 5.14 -4.00
N THR A 371 22.66 5.20 -4.98
CA THR A 371 23.39 6.43 -5.34
C THR A 371 22.44 7.52 -5.86
N ALA A 372 21.48 7.15 -6.70
CA ALA A 372 20.46 8.09 -7.18
C ALA A 372 19.58 8.63 -6.05
N LEU A 373 19.19 7.77 -5.10
CA LEU A 373 18.38 8.16 -3.94
C LEU A 373 19.17 9.01 -2.92
N ALA A 374 20.47 8.77 -2.77
CA ALA A 374 21.32 9.54 -1.86
C ALA A 374 21.50 10.99 -2.35
N GLY A 375 21.52 11.22 -3.66
CA GLY A 375 21.78 12.53 -4.26
C GLY A 375 23.18 13.05 -3.93
N ASP A 376 23.36 14.38 -3.90
CA ASP A 376 24.63 15.02 -3.54
C ASP A 376 24.82 15.11 -2.01
N ARG A 377 24.79 13.96 -1.35
CA ARG A 377 24.82 13.86 0.12
C ARG A 377 26.10 14.40 0.73
N ILE A 378 27.25 14.11 0.13
CA ILE A 378 28.56 14.63 0.56
C ILE A 378 28.54 16.16 0.67
N SER A 379 28.03 16.86 -0.35
CA SER A 379 28.00 18.34 -0.32
C SER A 379 27.05 18.88 0.76
N MET A 380 25.96 18.19 1.05
CA MET A 380 25.02 18.57 2.12
C MET A 380 25.62 18.37 3.53
N ASP A 381 26.51 17.39 3.67
CA ASP A 381 27.04 16.96 4.95
C ASP A 381 28.29 17.70 5.43
N ASN A 382 28.82 18.62 4.60
CA ASN A 382 29.99 19.45 4.89
C ASN A 382 31.20 18.63 5.41
N PRO A 383 31.93 17.92 4.53
CA PRO A 383 33.05 17.07 4.94
C PRO A 383 34.17 17.87 5.59
N PHE A 384 34.80 17.28 6.61
CA PHE A 384 35.92 17.86 7.36
C PHE A 384 36.96 16.81 7.70
N ILE A 385 38.18 17.25 8.00
CA ILE A 385 39.26 16.34 8.42
C ILE A 385 39.04 15.95 9.89
N ASP A 386 38.87 14.66 10.16
CA ASP A 386 38.63 14.09 11.49
C ASP A 386 39.86 13.36 12.04
N GLY A 387 41.03 13.97 11.83
CA GLY A 387 42.31 13.46 12.30
C GLY A 387 43.01 12.49 11.36
N TYR A 388 44.23 12.11 11.74
CA TYR A 388 45.12 11.24 10.98
C TYR A 388 45.71 10.17 11.89
N ASP A 389 45.53 8.90 11.53
CA ASP A 389 46.16 7.77 12.20
C ASP A 389 47.46 7.40 11.49
N ALA A 390 48.57 7.87 12.06
CA ALA A 390 49.91 7.61 11.56
C ALA A 390 50.33 6.13 11.65
N SER A 391 49.66 5.32 12.48
CA SER A 391 49.99 3.90 12.62
C SER A 391 49.51 3.10 11.42
N ASN A 392 48.38 3.51 10.83
CA ASN A 392 47.74 2.84 9.70
C ASN A 392 47.82 3.65 8.39
N ASN A 393 48.47 4.82 8.41
CA ASN A 393 48.48 5.80 7.31
C ASN A 393 47.07 6.19 6.83
N MET A 394 46.14 6.40 7.77
CA MET A 394 44.75 6.68 7.45
C MET A 394 44.38 8.13 7.80
N LEU A 395 43.93 8.89 6.80
CA LEU A 395 43.28 10.18 7.00
C LEU A 395 41.78 9.98 7.14
N ASN A 396 41.23 10.34 8.30
CA ASN A 396 39.80 10.25 8.53
C ASN A 396 39.11 11.51 8.00
N ILE A 397 38.05 11.31 7.23
CA ILE A 397 37.16 12.36 6.77
C ILE A 397 35.82 12.16 7.48
N GLY A 398 35.45 13.15 8.29
CA GLY A 398 34.17 13.20 8.98
C GLY A 398 33.09 13.88 8.14
N PHE A 399 31.84 13.50 8.41
CA PHE A 399 30.63 14.07 7.82
C PHE A 399 29.64 14.35 8.96
N LYS A 400 28.68 15.26 8.74
CA LYS A 400 27.66 15.55 9.76
C LYS A 400 26.61 14.45 9.92
N GLY A 401 26.22 13.77 8.84
CA GLY A 401 25.17 12.75 8.84
C GLY A 401 25.64 11.38 8.35
N LEU A 402 26.60 11.33 7.43
CA LEU A 402 27.23 10.10 6.95
C LEU A 402 28.26 9.56 7.94
N PRO A 403 28.49 8.23 7.94
CA PRO A 403 29.64 7.66 8.63
C PRO A 403 30.96 8.22 8.09
N SER A 404 31.96 8.37 8.96
CA SER A 404 33.30 8.82 8.58
C SER A 404 33.97 7.78 7.69
N ILE A 405 34.79 8.23 6.73
CA ILE A 405 35.59 7.37 5.87
C ILE A 405 37.07 7.55 6.16
N GLY A 406 37.85 6.49 5.99
CA GLY A 406 39.31 6.55 6.06
C GLY A 406 39.92 6.49 4.66
N LEU A 407 40.77 7.45 4.32
CA LEU A 407 41.60 7.43 3.11
C LEU A 407 43.01 6.98 3.46
N GLU A 408 43.56 6.05 2.68
CA GLU A 408 44.97 5.68 2.79
C GLU A 408 45.82 6.84 2.23
N VAL A 409 46.49 7.58 3.12
CA VAL A 409 47.29 8.77 2.80
C VAL A 409 48.65 8.62 3.49
N PRO A 410 49.77 8.61 2.73
CA PRO A 410 51.10 8.56 3.31
C PRO A 410 51.35 9.70 4.30
N SER A 411 52.07 9.42 5.39
CA SER A 411 52.28 10.40 6.48
C SER A 411 52.97 11.70 6.05
N ASN A 412 53.80 11.64 5.01
CA ASN A 412 54.44 12.82 4.42
C ASN A 412 53.48 13.70 3.58
N GLU A 413 52.27 13.22 3.26
CA GLU A 413 51.27 13.92 2.45
C GLU A 413 50.06 14.38 3.28
N ALA A 414 49.89 13.86 4.50
CA ALA A 414 48.77 14.19 5.38
C ALA A 414 48.67 15.70 5.69
N GLY A 415 49.81 16.40 5.81
CA GLY A 415 49.86 17.85 6.06
C GLY A 415 49.36 18.73 4.92
N ASP A 416 49.19 18.17 3.72
CA ASP A 416 48.71 18.91 2.54
C ASP A 416 47.18 19.02 2.50
N PHE A 417 46.46 18.27 3.34
CA PHE A 417 45.01 18.30 3.42
C PHE A 417 44.54 19.51 4.24
N LYS A 418 43.53 20.22 3.72
CA LYS A 418 42.89 21.35 4.37
C LYS A 418 41.38 21.26 4.22
N ASP A 419 40.64 21.68 5.25
CA ASP A 419 39.20 21.77 5.18
C ASP A 419 38.76 22.67 4.02
N GLY A 420 37.73 22.24 3.30
CA GLY A 420 37.23 22.94 2.10
C GLY A 420 38.16 22.92 0.89
N LYS A 421 39.25 22.13 0.90
CA LYS A 421 40.15 21.88 -0.26
C LYS A 421 40.11 20.42 -0.71
N MET A 422 38.98 19.77 -0.50
CA MET A 422 38.71 18.40 -0.93
C MET A 422 37.55 18.43 -1.91
N LYS A 423 37.77 17.90 -3.10
CA LYS A 423 36.72 17.71 -4.11
C LYS A 423 36.39 16.23 -4.20
N PHE A 424 35.09 15.92 -4.13
CA PHE A 424 34.60 14.55 -4.17
C PHE A 424 33.97 14.28 -5.54
N SER A 425 34.30 13.16 -6.17
CA SER A 425 33.76 12.72 -7.46
C SER A 425 33.43 11.24 -7.47
N ASN A 426 32.53 10.85 -8.39
CA ASN A 426 32.14 9.46 -8.62
C ASN A 426 31.64 8.74 -7.35
N ALA A 427 30.97 9.47 -6.45
CA ALA A 427 30.48 8.89 -5.20
C ALA A 427 29.43 7.81 -5.48
N VAL A 428 29.61 6.64 -4.87
CA VAL A 428 28.67 5.52 -4.87
C VAL A 428 28.21 5.30 -3.44
N TYR A 429 26.89 5.19 -3.27
CA TYR A 429 26.27 4.94 -1.98
C TYR A 429 25.64 3.55 -1.93
N VAL A 430 25.57 3.03 -0.72
CA VAL A 430 24.79 1.84 -0.35
C VAL A 430 23.87 2.18 0.81
N LEU A 431 22.96 1.27 1.13
CA LEU A 431 22.00 1.42 2.22
C LEU A 431 22.20 0.32 3.27
N ASN A 432 22.37 0.70 4.52
CA ASN A 432 22.59 -0.22 5.64
C ASN A 432 21.28 -0.75 6.27
N ASP A 433 21.39 -1.64 7.25
CA ASP A 433 20.27 -2.29 7.95
C ASP A 433 19.34 -1.30 8.66
N LYS A 434 19.84 -0.10 8.97
CA LYS A 434 19.11 0.97 9.65
C LYS A 434 18.38 1.92 8.70
N ASP A 435 18.39 1.62 7.39
CA ASP A 435 17.82 2.47 6.35
C ASP A 435 18.55 3.83 6.22
N GLU A 436 19.87 3.82 6.44
CA GLU A 436 20.76 4.97 6.35
C GLU A 436 21.78 4.78 5.21
N PHE A 437 22.10 5.86 4.51
CA PHE A 437 23.08 5.82 3.41
C PHE A 437 24.51 5.79 3.94
N GLU A 438 25.35 4.99 3.28
CA GLU A 438 26.77 4.92 3.54
C GLU A 438 27.55 5.09 2.25
N LEU A 439 28.70 5.76 2.31
CA LEU A 439 29.63 5.80 1.18
C LEU A 439 30.27 4.43 1.00
N ALA A 440 30.19 3.92 -0.23
CA ALA A 440 30.83 2.69 -0.64
C ALA A 440 32.04 2.95 -1.53
N TYR A 441 32.02 3.99 -2.35
CA TYR A 441 33.16 4.42 -3.14
C TYR A 441 33.14 5.93 -3.32
N VAL A 442 34.31 6.58 -3.29
CA VAL A 442 34.45 7.98 -3.69
C VAL A 442 35.89 8.30 -4.05
N GLU A 443 36.07 9.14 -5.07
CA GLU A 443 37.35 9.76 -5.39
C GLU A 443 37.46 11.11 -4.69
N VAL A 444 38.52 11.30 -3.91
CA VAL A 444 38.80 12.53 -3.18
C VAL A 444 40.03 13.19 -3.77
N THR A 445 39.82 14.30 -4.48
CA THR A 445 40.90 15.14 -4.99
C THR A 445 41.31 16.15 -3.93
N ASN A 446 42.56 16.11 -3.50
CA ASN A 446 43.16 17.18 -2.71
C ASN A 446 43.47 18.35 -3.66
N GLU A 447 42.73 19.45 -3.56
CA GLU A 447 42.89 20.61 -4.45
C GLU A 447 44.19 21.39 -4.22
N THR A 448 44.89 21.16 -3.09
CA THR A 448 46.21 21.76 -2.83
C THR A 448 47.29 21.10 -3.69
N THR A 449 47.18 19.80 -3.94
CA THR A 449 48.22 19.00 -4.64
C THR A 449 47.75 18.45 -5.99
N ASN A 450 46.45 18.51 -6.28
CA ASN A 450 45.75 17.85 -7.38
C ASN A 450 45.92 16.31 -7.40
N LYS A 451 46.29 15.70 -6.27
CA LYS A 451 46.32 14.23 -6.13
C LYS A 451 44.93 13.69 -5.82
N VAL A 452 44.62 12.53 -6.40
CA VAL A 452 43.36 11.80 -6.18
C VAL A 452 43.62 10.61 -5.27
N TYR A 453 42.78 10.49 -4.26
CA TYR A 453 42.76 9.38 -3.31
C TYR A 453 41.44 8.65 -3.45
N ILE A 454 41.46 7.33 -3.31
CA ILE A 454 40.27 6.49 -3.51
C ILE A 454 39.90 5.88 -2.17
N TYR A 455 38.63 6.07 -1.80
CA TYR A 455 37.97 5.22 -0.83
C TYR A 455 37.16 4.19 -1.61
N ASP A 456 37.45 2.90 -1.40
CA ASP A 456 36.70 1.79 -1.99
C ASP A 456 36.39 0.75 -0.91
N ASN A 457 35.09 0.61 -0.63
CA ASN A 457 34.53 -0.33 0.32
C ASN A 457 33.42 -1.19 -0.32
N ILE A 458 33.22 -1.13 -1.65
CA ILE A 458 32.11 -1.79 -2.35
C ILE A 458 32.05 -3.28 -2.05
N GLY A 459 33.20 -3.96 -1.99
CA GLY A 459 33.28 -5.41 -1.75
C GLY A 459 33.06 -5.84 -0.30
N ARG A 460 32.96 -4.90 0.66
CA ARG A 460 32.84 -5.18 2.10
C ARG A 460 31.48 -4.75 2.68
N THR A 461 30.76 -3.85 2.02
CA THR A 461 29.42 -3.45 2.43
C THR A 461 28.40 -4.51 2.06
N LYS A 462 27.72 -5.04 3.07
CA LYS A 462 26.51 -5.84 2.86
C LYS A 462 25.42 -4.94 2.30
N LEU A 463 24.83 -5.35 1.19
CA LEU A 463 23.68 -4.67 0.61
C LEU A 463 22.42 -5.25 1.26
N THR A 464 21.95 -4.62 2.33
CA THR A 464 20.73 -4.98 3.06
C THR A 464 19.54 -5.22 2.13
N ALA A 465 19.41 -4.40 1.09
CA ALA A 465 18.34 -4.49 0.10
C ALA A 465 18.34 -5.80 -0.71
N LEU A 466 19.45 -6.55 -0.71
CA LEU A 466 19.59 -7.84 -1.37
C LEU A 466 19.43 -9.03 -0.41
N GLU A 467 19.40 -8.81 0.91
CA GLU A 467 19.29 -9.89 1.90
C GLU A 467 17.86 -10.43 2.03
N ALA A 468 16.87 -9.74 1.46
CA ALA A 468 15.49 -10.22 1.42
C ALA A 468 15.29 -11.28 0.32
N ASP A 469 15.46 -12.56 0.68
CA ASP A 469 14.89 -13.71 -0.06
C ASP A 469 13.37 -13.53 -0.29
N GLU A 470 12.72 -12.57 0.37
CA GLU A 470 11.30 -12.26 0.26
C GLU A 470 10.85 -11.95 -1.18
N ASN A 471 11.67 -11.22 -1.95
CA ASN A 471 11.35 -10.85 -3.33
C ASN A 471 11.96 -11.77 -4.38
N PHE A 472 12.69 -12.82 -3.97
CA PHE A 472 13.38 -13.68 -4.93
C PHE A 472 12.40 -14.45 -5.81
N VAL A 473 12.45 -14.21 -7.12
CA VAL A 473 11.74 -15.00 -8.13
C VAL A 473 12.78 -15.90 -8.84
N PRO A 474 12.57 -17.23 -8.89
CA PRO A 474 13.47 -18.11 -9.61
C PRO A 474 13.59 -17.70 -11.08
N LEU A 475 14.80 -17.79 -11.64
CA LEU A 475 15.07 -17.34 -13.00
C LEU A 475 14.20 -18.05 -14.04
N GLU A 476 13.99 -19.35 -13.85
CA GLU A 476 13.14 -20.18 -14.72
C GLU A 476 11.70 -19.65 -14.80
N ILE A 477 11.16 -19.17 -13.68
CA ILE A 477 9.82 -18.58 -13.60
C ILE A 477 9.77 -17.24 -14.35
N MET A 478 10.81 -16.42 -14.21
CA MET A 478 10.92 -15.16 -14.96
C MET A 478 11.04 -15.38 -16.47
N GLN A 479 11.83 -16.38 -16.89
CA GLN A 479 11.96 -16.80 -18.28
C GLN A 479 10.64 -17.36 -18.83
N GLN A 480 9.92 -18.15 -18.04
CA GLN A 480 8.58 -18.62 -18.37
C GLN A 480 7.61 -17.46 -18.58
N ALA A 481 7.53 -16.51 -17.64
CA ALA A 481 6.67 -15.34 -17.75
C ALA A 481 6.99 -14.47 -18.98
N THR A 482 8.27 -14.34 -19.33
CA THR A 482 8.72 -13.62 -20.54
C THR A 482 8.23 -14.29 -21.82
N ARG A 483 8.29 -15.64 -21.89
CA ARG A 483 7.77 -16.39 -23.05
C ARG A 483 6.26 -16.25 -23.18
N GLU A 484 5.55 -16.29 -22.06
CA GLU A 484 4.09 -16.14 -22.02
C GLU A 484 3.65 -14.71 -22.36
N GLU A 485 4.43 -13.68 -22.02
CA GLU A 485 4.19 -12.29 -22.46
C GLU A 485 4.30 -12.18 -23.99
N ALA A 486 5.28 -12.85 -24.60
CA ALA A 486 5.43 -12.88 -26.06
C ALA A 486 4.25 -13.60 -26.76
N GLN A 487 3.78 -14.72 -26.19
CA GLN A 487 2.58 -15.42 -26.68
C GLN A 487 1.33 -14.53 -26.55
N LEU A 488 1.20 -13.82 -25.43
CA LEU A 488 0.10 -12.88 -25.22
C LEU A 488 0.15 -11.71 -26.23
N ALA A 489 1.34 -11.24 -26.57
CA ALA A 489 1.54 -10.25 -27.62
C ALA A 489 1.10 -10.76 -29.01
N GLU A 490 1.33 -12.04 -29.32
CA GLU A 490 0.87 -12.68 -30.56
C GLU A 490 -0.67 -12.77 -30.60
N ILE A 491 -1.31 -13.24 -29.52
CA ILE A 491 -2.79 -13.28 -29.41
C ILE A 491 -3.37 -11.88 -29.62
N LYS A 492 -2.76 -10.87 -29.00
CA LYS A 492 -3.13 -9.45 -29.16
C LYS A 492 -3.04 -9.03 -30.63
N GLU A 493 -1.92 -9.31 -31.30
CA GLU A 493 -1.72 -8.94 -32.72
C GLU A 493 -2.75 -9.62 -33.65
N GLN A 494 -3.02 -10.91 -33.45
CA GLN A 494 -4.03 -11.64 -34.23
C GLN A 494 -5.42 -11.02 -34.10
N VAL A 495 -5.84 -10.68 -32.88
CA VAL A 495 -7.15 -10.04 -32.65
C VAL A 495 -7.20 -8.63 -33.23
N ILE A 496 -6.13 -7.84 -33.08
CA ILE A 496 -6.07 -6.48 -33.64
C ILE A 496 -6.20 -6.53 -35.16
N GLU A 497 -5.46 -7.40 -35.85
CA GLU A 497 -5.50 -7.50 -37.30
C GLU A 497 -6.86 -8.00 -37.81
N GLU A 498 -7.47 -8.99 -37.14
CA GLU A 498 -8.85 -9.41 -37.45
C GLU A 498 -9.83 -8.23 -37.33
N LYS A 499 -9.75 -7.44 -36.25
CA LYS A 499 -10.68 -6.34 -35.99
C LYS A 499 -10.47 -5.14 -36.91
N LYS A 500 -9.23 -4.92 -37.37
CA LYS A 500 -8.94 -3.96 -38.46
C LYS A 500 -9.50 -4.43 -39.79
N GLN A 501 -9.40 -5.72 -40.13
CA GLN A 501 -10.00 -6.30 -41.33
C GLN A 501 -11.53 -6.17 -41.33
N ASP A 502 -12.16 -6.38 -40.16
CA ASP A 502 -13.60 -6.15 -39.94
C ASP A 502 -13.99 -4.66 -39.97
N LYS A 503 -13.01 -3.73 -40.06
CA LYS A 503 -13.18 -2.27 -39.97
C LYS A 503 -13.84 -1.80 -38.67
N LEU A 504 -13.66 -2.56 -37.59
CA LEU A 504 -14.20 -2.24 -36.27
C LEU A 504 -13.28 -1.31 -35.47
N ILE A 505 -11.97 -1.43 -35.68
CA ILE A 505 -10.93 -0.57 -35.09
C ILE A 505 -9.91 -0.12 -36.16
N THR A 506 -9.11 0.89 -35.84
CA THR A 506 -7.98 1.35 -36.66
C THR A 506 -6.67 1.37 -35.86
N ASP A 507 -5.57 1.85 -36.46
CA ASP A 507 -4.29 2.07 -35.76
C ASP A 507 -4.38 3.09 -34.61
N ASN A 508 -5.51 3.80 -34.48
CA ASN A 508 -5.77 4.70 -33.35
C ASN A 508 -6.15 3.94 -32.07
N THR A 509 -6.60 2.69 -32.17
CA THR A 509 -6.86 1.83 -31.01
C THR A 509 -5.58 1.08 -30.66
N GLN A 510 -4.96 1.47 -29.54
CA GLN A 510 -3.79 0.79 -28.98
C GLN A 510 -4.21 -0.11 -27.83
N ILE A 511 -3.78 -1.37 -27.87
CA ILE A 511 -3.97 -2.32 -26.79
C ILE A 511 -2.60 -2.73 -26.27
N ASN A 512 -2.42 -2.64 -24.96
CA ASN A 512 -1.22 -3.05 -24.26
C ASN A 512 -1.54 -4.26 -23.38
N VAL A 513 -0.61 -5.21 -23.37
CA VAL A 513 -0.65 -6.39 -22.52
C VAL A 513 0.68 -6.46 -21.78
N LYS A 514 0.64 -6.87 -20.51
CA LYS A 514 1.85 -7.02 -19.69
C LYS A 514 1.68 -8.17 -18.72
N THR A 515 2.75 -8.89 -18.44
CA THR A 515 2.78 -9.89 -17.36
C THR A 515 3.80 -9.48 -16.30
N GLU A 516 3.56 -9.92 -15.06
CA GLU A 516 4.46 -9.67 -13.95
C GLU A 516 4.33 -10.78 -12.90
N VAL A 517 5.46 -11.30 -12.42
CA VAL A 517 5.49 -12.27 -11.32
C VAL A 517 5.68 -11.49 -10.03
N ILE A 518 4.72 -11.62 -9.11
CA ILE A 518 4.69 -10.86 -7.86
C ILE A 518 4.92 -11.84 -6.70
N PRO A 519 6.07 -11.76 -6.00
CA PRO A 519 6.30 -12.54 -4.80
C PRO A 519 5.32 -12.12 -3.71
N GLY A 520 4.88 -13.07 -2.91
CA GLY A 520 4.01 -12.83 -1.78
C GLY A 520 4.15 -13.92 -0.73
N VAL A 521 3.37 -13.76 0.34
CA VAL A 521 3.31 -14.72 1.44
C VAL A 521 1.86 -15.06 1.66
N ASP A 522 1.51 -16.35 1.63
CA ASP A 522 0.14 -16.79 1.86
C ASP A 522 -0.29 -16.64 3.33
N ALA A 523 -1.55 -16.95 3.60
CA ALA A 523 -2.08 -16.92 4.96
C ALA A 523 -1.46 -17.99 5.90
N ASN A 524 -0.57 -18.87 5.43
CA ASN A 524 0.19 -19.80 6.27
C ASN A 524 1.63 -19.34 6.52
N GLY A 525 2.08 -18.26 5.86
CA GLY A 525 3.46 -17.79 5.95
C GLY A 525 4.37 -18.40 4.89
N LYS A 526 3.81 -19.18 3.96
CA LYS A 526 4.55 -19.78 2.86
C LYS A 526 4.74 -18.74 1.77
N LYS A 527 5.97 -18.64 1.26
CA LYS A 527 6.25 -17.85 0.06
C LYS A 527 5.47 -18.42 -1.13
N ILE A 528 4.78 -17.54 -1.83
CA ILE A 528 4.01 -17.84 -3.04
C ILE A 528 4.40 -16.87 -4.15
N LEU A 529 4.24 -17.32 -5.39
CA LEU A 529 4.47 -16.48 -6.57
C LEU A 529 3.14 -16.25 -7.27
N ASN A 530 2.64 -15.02 -7.18
CA ASN A 530 1.43 -14.61 -7.86
C ASN A 530 1.75 -14.22 -9.30
N TYR A 531 0.82 -14.44 -10.21
CA TYR A 531 0.99 -14.06 -11.60
C TYR A 531 -0.01 -13.00 -12.01
N LYS A 532 0.50 -11.79 -12.28
CA LYS A 532 -0.28 -10.65 -12.71
C LYS A 532 -0.29 -10.54 -14.23
N VAL A 533 -1.48 -10.42 -14.80
CA VAL A 533 -1.69 -10.26 -16.25
C VAL A 533 -2.56 -9.03 -16.46
N GLY A 534 -1.98 -7.98 -17.04
CA GLY A 534 -2.60 -6.67 -17.25
C GLY A 534 -2.99 -6.45 -18.71
N TYR A 535 -4.15 -5.83 -18.91
CA TYR A 535 -4.76 -5.54 -20.21
C TYR A 535 -5.31 -4.13 -20.21
N GLN A 536 -4.84 -3.28 -21.12
CA GLN A 536 -5.33 -1.91 -21.25
C GLN A 536 -5.55 -1.58 -22.71
N TYR A 537 -6.60 -0.80 -23.01
CA TYR A 537 -6.71 -0.13 -24.30
C TYR A 537 -6.80 1.39 -24.16
N GLU A 538 -6.42 2.08 -25.23
CA GLU A 538 -6.61 3.51 -25.42
C GLU A 538 -6.93 3.81 -26.89
N VAL A 539 -7.81 4.79 -27.14
CA VAL A 539 -8.05 5.31 -28.50
C VAL A 539 -7.47 6.71 -28.61
N ILE A 540 -6.29 6.84 -29.22
CA ILE A 540 -5.44 8.03 -29.08
C ILE A 540 -6.00 9.24 -29.83
N ASN A 541 -6.77 9.03 -30.90
CA ASN A 541 -7.37 10.11 -31.66
C ASN A 541 -8.86 10.29 -31.33
N LYS A 542 -9.19 11.48 -30.82
CA LYS A 542 -10.54 11.91 -30.46
C LYS A 542 -11.57 11.73 -31.58
N GLU A 543 -11.18 11.96 -32.84
CA GLU A 543 -12.08 11.84 -34.00
C GLU A 543 -12.55 10.40 -34.21
N PHE A 544 -11.73 9.43 -33.82
CA PHE A 544 -12.01 8.01 -33.97
C PHE A 544 -12.66 7.41 -32.72
N SER A 545 -12.43 7.99 -31.54
CA SER A 545 -13.00 7.49 -30.28
C SER A 545 -14.53 7.39 -30.30
N ALA A 546 -15.23 8.34 -30.92
CA ALA A 546 -16.70 8.26 -31.01
C ALA A 546 -17.21 7.10 -31.90
N LYS A 547 -16.37 6.57 -32.80
CA LYS A 547 -16.69 5.48 -33.72
C LYS A 547 -16.19 4.12 -33.20
N GLU A 548 -15.02 4.10 -32.57
CA GLU A 548 -14.33 2.88 -32.13
C GLU A 548 -14.58 2.55 -30.65
N ASP A 549 -14.98 3.52 -29.84
CA ASP A 549 -15.17 3.38 -28.40
C ASP A 549 -16.48 4.04 -27.90
N PHE A 550 -16.65 4.15 -26.58
CA PHE A 550 -17.86 4.67 -25.96
C PHE A 550 -18.23 6.06 -26.49
N PRO A 551 -19.49 6.26 -26.93
CA PRO A 551 -20.00 7.61 -27.13
C PRO A 551 -20.01 8.38 -25.80
N SER A 552 -20.13 9.70 -25.86
CA SER A 552 -20.24 10.54 -24.66
C SER A 552 -21.40 10.06 -23.77
N GLY A 553 -21.13 9.81 -22.48
CA GLY A 553 -22.12 9.27 -21.55
C GLY A 553 -22.46 7.78 -21.74
N GLY A 554 -21.84 7.09 -22.69
CA GLY A 554 -22.03 5.66 -22.94
C GLY A 554 -21.26 4.78 -21.95
N TYR A 555 -21.90 3.71 -21.49
CA TYR A 555 -21.31 2.72 -20.58
C TYR A 555 -21.49 1.27 -21.04
N ASN A 556 -22.29 1.01 -22.08
CA ASN A 556 -22.47 -0.35 -22.57
C ASN A 556 -21.24 -0.81 -23.35
N ILE A 557 -20.46 -1.71 -22.76
CA ILE A 557 -19.20 -2.19 -23.34
C ILE A 557 -19.39 -2.95 -24.65
N GLU A 558 -20.54 -3.57 -24.87
CA GLU A 558 -20.86 -4.29 -26.12
C GLU A 558 -20.99 -3.34 -27.32
N ARG A 559 -21.09 -2.02 -27.08
CA ARG A 559 -21.10 -0.99 -28.11
C ARG A 559 -19.72 -0.36 -28.37
N SER A 560 -18.70 -0.75 -27.61
CA SER A 560 -17.32 -0.28 -27.81
C SER A 560 -16.52 -1.37 -28.53
N ASN A 561 -16.08 -1.08 -29.76
CA ASN A 561 -15.27 -2.02 -30.53
C ASN A 561 -13.89 -2.21 -29.87
N ALA A 562 -13.32 -1.14 -29.33
CA ALA A 562 -12.06 -1.19 -28.60
C ALA A 562 -12.16 -2.06 -27.34
N ALA A 563 -13.20 -1.86 -26.51
CA ALA A 563 -13.42 -2.67 -25.32
C ALA A 563 -13.70 -4.13 -25.68
N MET A 564 -14.52 -4.39 -26.71
CA MET A 564 -14.80 -5.76 -27.16
C MET A 564 -13.58 -6.46 -27.77
N SER A 565 -12.67 -5.71 -28.38
CA SER A 565 -11.38 -6.24 -28.85
C SER A 565 -10.50 -6.65 -27.66
N LEU A 566 -10.40 -5.80 -26.62
CA LEU A 566 -9.73 -6.15 -25.36
C LEU A 566 -10.35 -7.40 -24.72
N MET A 567 -11.67 -7.47 -24.66
CA MET A 567 -12.41 -8.61 -24.11
C MET A 567 -12.14 -9.91 -24.87
N LYS A 568 -12.03 -9.84 -26.21
CA LYS A 568 -11.67 -11.01 -27.03
C LYS A 568 -10.25 -11.50 -26.74
N ILE A 569 -9.29 -10.59 -26.58
CA ILE A 569 -7.91 -10.94 -26.21
C ILE A 569 -7.88 -11.64 -24.85
N ILE A 570 -8.55 -11.07 -23.83
CA ILE A 570 -8.67 -11.67 -22.50
C ILE A 570 -9.28 -13.08 -22.60
N LYS A 571 -10.39 -13.23 -23.32
CA LYS A 571 -11.04 -14.53 -23.50
C LYS A 571 -10.09 -15.54 -24.14
N ASN A 572 -9.44 -15.19 -25.24
CA ASN A 572 -8.51 -16.08 -25.94
C ASN A 572 -7.32 -16.47 -25.06
N ALA A 573 -6.77 -15.54 -24.29
CA ALA A 573 -5.65 -15.80 -23.39
C ALA A 573 -6.03 -16.75 -22.23
N PHE A 574 -7.18 -16.51 -21.58
CA PHE A 574 -7.61 -17.29 -20.42
C PHE A 574 -8.29 -18.61 -20.75
N GLU A 575 -8.81 -18.78 -21.98
CA GLU A 575 -9.26 -20.08 -22.48
C GLU A 575 -8.12 -20.86 -23.19
N GLY A 576 -6.99 -20.20 -23.46
CA GLY A 576 -5.77 -20.78 -24.02
C GLY A 576 -4.66 -20.94 -22.96
N ASP A 577 -3.52 -20.28 -23.17
CA ASP A 577 -2.27 -20.51 -22.44
C ASP A 577 -2.38 -20.30 -20.92
N PHE A 578 -3.25 -19.38 -20.47
CA PHE A 578 -3.42 -19.10 -19.04
C PHE A 578 -4.39 -20.05 -18.34
N ALA A 579 -5.14 -20.88 -19.07
CA ALA A 579 -6.07 -21.85 -18.47
C ALA A 579 -5.37 -22.83 -17.51
N LYS A 580 -4.09 -23.13 -17.76
CA LYS A 580 -3.26 -24.02 -16.91
C LYS A 580 -3.10 -23.51 -15.47
N TYR A 581 -3.28 -22.22 -15.23
CA TYR A 581 -3.19 -21.63 -13.89
C TYR A 581 -4.53 -21.58 -13.15
N LEU A 582 -5.64 -21.92 -13.81
CA LEU A 582 -7.01 -21.73 -13.31
C LEU A 582 -7.66 -23.04 -12.85
N SER A 583 -6.99 -23.76 -11.95
CA SER A 583 -7.53 -24.98 -11.36
C SER A 583 -8.72 -24.71 -10.42
N GLU A 584 -9.51 -25.74 -10.12
CA GLU A 584 -10.63 -25.62 -9.18
C GLU A 584 -10.20 -25.03 -7.83
N GLY A 585 -10.93 -24.02 -7.35
CA GLY A 585 -10.69 -23.39 -6.05
C GLY A 585 -9.48 -22.45 -5.99
N LYS A 586 -8.71 -22.30 -7.08
CA LYS A 586 -7.65 -21.29 -7.22
C LYS A 586 -8.23 -19.89 -6.96
N GLN A 587 -7.48 -19.03 -6.27
CA GLN A 587 -7.90 -17.65 -6.06
C GLN A 587 -7.41 -16.76 -7.18
N VAL A 588 -8.32 -15.93 -7.70
CA VAL A 588 -8.01 -14.94 -8.72
C VAL A 588 -8.60 -13.61 -8.29
N LYS A 589 -7.75 -12.60 -8.15
CA LYS A 589 -8.19 -11.23 -7.94
C LYS A 589 -8.28 -10.52 -9.29
N VAL A 590 -9.42 -9.90 -9.58
CA VAL A 590 -9.70 -9.21 -10.84
C VAL A 590 -9.95 -7.74 -10.55
N ILE A 591 -9.00 -6.90 -10.91
CA ILE A 591 -9.06 -5.45 -10.74
C ILE A 591 -9.54 -4.85 -12.06
N ILE A 592 -10.67 -4.15 -12.03
CA ILE A 592 -11.27 -3.56 -13.23
C ILE A 592 -11.34 -2.06 -13.06
N THR A 593 -10.55 -1.35 -13.86
CA THR A 593 -10.55 0.11 -13.89
C THR A 593 -11.40 0.58 -15.05
N GLY A 594 -12.51 1.24 -14.72
CA GLY A 594 -13.28 2.02 -15.68
C GLY A 594 -12.86 3.48 -15.58
N SER A 595 -12.81 4.18 -16.71
CA SER A 595 -12.52 5.62 -16.70
C SER A 595 -13.61 6.45 -17.37
N ALA A 596 -13.64 7.74 -17.07
CA ALA A 596 -14.48 8.75 -17.70
C ALA A 596 -13.70 10.04 -17.97
N ASP A 597 -14.10 10.80 -18.98
CA ASP A 597 -13.52 12.10 -19.30
C ASP A 597 -14.14 13.23 -18.48
N ALA A 598 -13.55 14.42 -18.49
CA ALA A 598 -14.05 15.60 -17.76
C ALA A 598 -15.33 16.23 -18.38
N ALA A 599 -16.01 15.52 -19.28
CA ALA A 599 -17.24 16.00 -19.88
C ALA A 599 -18.32 16.06 -18.79
N PRO A 600 -18.99 17.21 -18.57
CA PRO A 600 -19.98 17.31 -17.51
C PRO A 600 -21.24 16.53 -17.89
N ILE A 601 -21.73 15.71 -16.97
CA ILE A 601 -23.04 15.08 -17.11
C ILE A 601 -24.11 16.14 -16.81
N ARG A 602 -24.74 16.65 -17.88
CA ARG A 602 -25.83 17.62 -17.78
C ARG A 602 -27.16 16.86 -17.62
N GLY A 603 -27.63 16.74 -16.37
CA GLY A 603 -28.86 16.03 -16.02
C GLY A 603 -28.61 14.60 -15.56
N ARG A 604 -29.63 13.74 -15.65
CA ARG A 604 -29.57 12.32 -15.25
C ARG A 604 -29.50 11.44 -16.49
N LEU A 605 -28.40 10.73 -16.69
CA LEU A 605 -28.34 9.65 -17.69
C LEU A 605 -29.10 8.43 -17.16
N ALA A 606 -29.91 7.81 -18.00
CA ALA A 606 -30.68 6.64 -17.62
C ALA A 606 -29.76 5.42 -17.42
N TYR A 607 -29.89 4.79 -16.26
CA TYR A 607 -29.34 3.47 -16.00
C TYR A 607 -30.49 2.46 -16.03
N ASP A 608 -30.35 1.38 -16.81
CA ASP A 608 -31.43 0.40 -17.01
C ASP A 608 -31.41 -0.75 -15.99
N GLY A 609 -30.36 -0.84 -15.18
CA GLY A 609 -30.16 -1.90 -14.17
C GLY A 609 -29.41 -3.12 -14.68
N ARG A 610 -28.88 -3.11 -15.92
CA ARG A 610 -28.31 -4.29 -16.59
C ARG A 610 -27.13 -4.95 -15.86
N TYR A 611 -26.42 -4.22 -15.00
CA TYR A 611 -25.26 -4.72 -14.24
C TYR A 611 -25.58 -4.87 -12.74
N GLY A 612 -26.86 -4.77 -12.35
CA GLY A 612 -27.30 -4.79 -10.96
C GLY A 612 -27.40 -3.40 -10.31
N GLU A 613 -27.91 -3.36 -9.09
CA GLU A 613 -28.02 -2.14 -8.28
C GLU A 613 -26.81 -2.03 -7.35
N PHE A 614 -26.17 -0.86 -7.33
CA PHE A 614 -25.01 -0.56 -6.49
C PHE A 614 -25.44 0.44 -5.41
N VAL A 615 -25.33 0.05 -4.14
CA VAL A 615 -25.68 0.89 -2.99
C VAL A 615 -24.51 0.88 -2.05
N ASP A 616 -23.88 2.05 -1.90
CA ASP A 616 -22.63 2.25 -1.16
C ASP A 616 -21.57 1.18 -1.50
N GLU A 617 -21.48 0.79 -2.78
CA GLU A 617 -20.53 -0.23 -3.25
C GLU A 617 -19.10 0.25 -3.02
N PRO A 618 -18.25 -0.52 -2.32
CA PRO A 618 -16.84 -0.21 -2.19
C PRO A 618 -16.15 -0.16 -3.57
N TYR A 619 -15.44 0.92 -3.84
CA TYR A 619 -14.65 1.11 -5.05
C TYR A 619 -13.42 1.95 -4.74
N TYR A 620 -12.40 1.86 -5.60
CA TYR A 620 -11.19 2.66 -5.49
C TYR A 620 -11.24 3.83 -6.46
N LYS A 621 -11.21 5.04 -5.91
CA LYS A 621 -11.08 6.28 -6.67
C LYS A 621 -9.65 6.77 -6.56
N ASP A 622 -8.91 6.72 -7.67
CA ASP A 622 -7.51 7.14 -7.71
C ASP A 622 -6.67 6.48 -6.58
N GLY A 623 -6.90 5.18 -6.35
CA GLY A 623 -6.24 4.39 -5.31
C GLY A 623 -6.75 4.57 -3.87
N ASN A 624 -7.66 5.52 -3.60
CA ASN A 624 -8.32 5.65 -2.30
C ASN A 624 -9.62 4.84 -2.27
N LEU A 625 -9.84 4.08 -1.20
CA LEU A 625 -11.11 3.37 -1.00
C LEU A 625 -12.23 4.36 -0.66
N ASP A 626 -13.33 4.29 -1.40
CA ASP A 626 -14.53 5.10 -1.24
C ASP A 626 -15.76 4.21 -1.54
N ASN A 627 -16.95 4.79 -1.54
CA ASN A 627 -18.19 4.11 -1.85
C ASN A 627 -19.01 4.87 -2.90
N ILE A 628 -19.75 4.13 -3.72
CA ILE A 628 -20.54 4.69 -4.80
C ILE A 628 -21.91 4.04 -4.89
N THR A 629 -22.93 4.87 -5.12
CA THR A 629 -24.32 4.42 -5.32
C THR A 629 -24.72 4.69 -6.76
N VAL A 630 -25.12 3.66 -7.49
CA VAL A 630 -25.71 3.73 -8.83
C VAL A 630 -26.91 2.81 -8.88
N THR A 631 -28.09 3.41 -8.97
CA THR A 631 -29.37 2.70 -8.99
C THR A 631 -30.17 3.06 -10.22
N LYS A 632 -31.08 2.19 -10.66
CA LYS A 632 -31.99 2.51 -11.77
C LYS A 632 -32.81 3.77 -11.51
N ALA A 633 -33.22 3.97 -10.25
CA ALA A 633 -33.96 5.16 -9.83
C ALA A 633 -33.10 6.44 -9.84
N GLY A 634 -31.87 6.34 -9.33
CA GLY A 634 -30.92 7.46 -9.26
C GLY A 634 -30.32 7.84 -10.62
N GLY A 635 -30.18 6.88 -11.52
CA GLY A 635 -29.44 7.05 -12.78
C GLY A 635 -27.97 7.38 -12.54
N ILE A 636 -27.31 7.88 -13.58
CA ILE A 636 -25.91 8.30 -13.56
C ILE A 636 -25.88 9.83 -13.67
N THR A 637 -25.25 10.47 -12.69
CA THR A 637 -25.16 11.93 -12.52
C THR A 637 -23.73 12.43 -12.36
N GLN A 638 -22.79 11.53 -12.04
CA GLN A 638 -21.37 11.82 -11.85
C GLN A 638 -20.52 10.96 -12.78
N ASN A 639 -19.33 11.46 -13.15
CA ASN A 639 -18.43 10.74 -14.06
C ASN A 639 -17.88 9.47 -13.43
N GLU A 640 -17.73 9.46 -12.11
CA GLU A 640 -17.34 8.29 -11.32
C GLU A 640 -18.37 7.17 -11.45
N GLN A 641 -19.67 7.51 -11.44
CA GLN A 641 -20.75 6.55 -11.63
C GLN A 641 -20.72 5.98 -13.06
N LEU A 642 -20.40 6.81 -14.05
CA LEU A 642 -20.28 6.38 -15.44
C LEU A 642 -19.09 5.42 -15.63
N ALA A 643 -17.94 5.76 -15.05
CA ALA A 643 -16.74 4.94 -15.05
C ALA A 643 -16.99 3.58 -14.36
N LEU A 644 -17.68 3.58 -13.21
CA LEU A 644 -18.10 2.35 -12.53
C LEU A 644 -18.97 1.47 -13.43
N MET A 645 -19.94 2.04 -14.17
CA MET A 645 -20.78 1.25 -15.07
C MET A 645 -19.99 0.59 -16.20
N ARG A 646 -18.92 1.22 -16.68
CA ARG A 646 -18.02 0.60 -17.67
C ARG A 646 -17.27 -0.58 -17.04
N ALA A 647 -16.73 -0.42 -15.84
CA ALA A 647 -16.08 -1.49 -15.09
C ALA A 647 -17.04 -2.66 -14.77
N ALA A 648 -18.27 -2.35 -14.34
CA ALA A 648 -19.30 -3.34 -14.09
C ALA A 648 -19.69 -4.12 -15.36
N GLY A 649 -19.74 -3.45 -16.52
CA GLY A 649 -19.94 -4.10 -17.80
C GLY A 649 -18.84 -5.10 -18.14
N VAL A 650 -17.58 -4.73 -17.94
CA VAL A 650 -16.41 -5.63 -18.12
C VAL A 650 -16.52 -6.84 -17.22
N LYS A 651 -16.83 -6.64 -15.93
CA LYS A 651 -17.05 -7.74 -15.00
C LYS A 651 -18.12 -8.71 -15.51
N THR A 652 -19.30 -8.20 -15.87
CA THR A 652 -20.41 -9.02 -16.38
C THR A 652 -20.02 -9.79 -17.63
N TYR A 653 -19.21 -9.19 -18.53
CA TYR A 653 -18.70 -9.90 -19.70
C TYR A 653 -17.75 -11.03 -19.31
N ILE A 654 -16.79 -10.78 -18.43
CA ILE A 654 -15.81 -11.79 -17.98
C ILE A 654 -16.54 -12.98 -17.36
N GLU A 655 -17.44 -12.72 -16.39
CA GLU A 655 -18.22 -13.76 -15.71
C GLU A 655 -19.05 -14.61 -16.68
N LYS A 656 -19.54 -14.02 -17.76
CA LYS A 656 -20.38 -14.71 -18.75
C LYS A 656 -19.60 -15.46 -19.81
N ASN A 657 -18.43 -14.96 -20.24
CA ASN A 657 -17.78 -15.39 -21.47
C ASN A 657 -16.41 -16.04 -21.27
N VAL A 658 -15.76 -15.88 -20.12
CA VAL A 658 -14.47 -16.52 -19.82
C VAL A 658 -14.72 -17.73 -18.94
N THR A 659 -14.98 -18.86 -19.58
CA THR A 659 -15.52 -20.05 -18.90
C THR A 659 -14.54 -20.66 -17.90
N THR A 660 -13.24 -20.59 -18.16
CA THR A 660 -12.17 -21.12 -17.31
C THR A 660 -12.12 -20.46 -15.92
N LEU A 661 -12.46 -19.17 -15.82
CA LEU A 661 -12.54 -18.46 -14.53
C LEU A 661 -13.70 -18.96 -13.66
N GLY A 662 -14.73 -19.58 -14.24
CA GLY A 662 -15.88 -20.12 -13.49
C GLY A 662 -15.51 -21.22 -12.48
N ASN A 663 -14.36 -21.87 -12.65
CA ASN A 663 -13.86 -22.90 -11.74
C ASN A 663 -13.08 -22.32 -10.54
N THR A 664 -12.83 -21.02 -10.53
CA THR A 664 -11.96 -20.36 -9.55
C THR A 664 -12.75 -19.52 -8.54
N LYS A 665 -12.10 -19.15 -7.43
CA LYS A 665 -12.63 -18.20 -6.45
C LYS A 665 -12.21 -16.79 -6.86
N ASN A 666 -13.10 -16.11 -7.59
CA ASN A 666 -12.84 -14.77 -8.10
C ASN A 666 -13.24 -13.68 -7.11
N GLU A 667 -12.33 -12.75 -6.84
CA GLU A 667 -12.58 -11.51 -6.12
C GLU A 667 -12.51 -10.33 -7.08
N TYR A 668 -13.55 -9.50 -7.12
CA TYR A 668 -13.62 -8.36 -8.04
C TYR A 668 -13.48 -7.03 -7.30
N GLU A 669 -12.56 -6.20 -7.77
CA GLU A 669 -12.38 -4.82 -7.32
C GLU A 669 -12.70 -3.84 -8.46
N TYR A 670 -13.50 -2.82 -8.13
CA TYR A 670 -13.80 -1.72 -9.04
C TYR A 670 -12.87 -0.56 -8.77
N HIS A 671 -12.15 -0.15 -9.80
CA HIS A 671 -11.34 1.06 -9.81
C HIS A 671 -11.98 2.06 -10.77
N VAL A 672 -11.91 3.33 -10.42
CA VAL A 672 -12.47 4.42 -11.19
C VAL A 672 -11.45 5.54 -11.33
N GLU A 673 -11.29 5.99 -12.57
CA GLU A 673 -10.46 7.14 -12.92
C GLU A 673 -11.31 8.19 -13.65
N VAL A 674 -11.17 9.46 -13.27
CA VAL A 674 -11.81 10.57 -13.98
C VAL A 674 -10.73 11.52 -14.46
N ALA A 675 -10.59 11.61 -15.78
CA ALA A 675 -9.59 12.48 -16.38
C ALA A 675 -9.89 13.96 -16.10
N LYS A 676 -8.84 14.78 -16.06
CA LYS A 676 -8.96 16.23 -15.90
C LYS A 676 -9.40 16.93 -17.20
N GLU A 677 -9.24 16.25 -18.33
CA GLU A 677 -9.49 16.79 -19.67
C GLU A 677 -10.68 16.11 -20.35
N ARG A 678 -11.22 16.76 -21.39
CA ARG A 678 -12.38 16.28 -22.15
C ARG A 678 -11.95 15.65 -23.46
N GLY A 679 -12.40 14.44 -23.71
CA GLY A 679 -11.98 13.70 -24.89
C GLY A 679 -12.33 12.24 -24.79
N GLY A 680 -12.61 11.64 -25.94
CA GLY A 680 -12.86 10.20 -25.99
C GLY A 680 -11.60 9.38 -25.75
N GLU A 681 -10.44 9.95 -26.04
CA GLU A 681 -9.10 9.42 -25.78
C GLU A 681 -8.80 9.17 -24.29
N PHE A 682 -9.52 9.84 -23.40
CA PHE A 682 -9.43 9.63 -21.95
C PHE A 682 -10.37 8.53 -21.45
N ARG A 683 -11.10 7.87 -22.34
CA ARG A 683 -11.96 6.72 -22.04
C ARG A 683 -11.16 5.47 -22.33
N LYS A 684 -10.81 4.79 -21.27
CA LYS A 684 -9.95 3.61 -21.22
C LYS A 684 -10.56 2.58 -20.27
N ILE A 685 -10.26 1.32 -20.54
CA ILE A 685 -10.48 0.24 -19.58
C ILE A 685 -9.12 -0.39 -19.33
N ASN A 686 -8.82 -0.61 -18.06
CA ASN A 686 -7.72 -1.46 -17.63
C ASN A 686 -8.29 -2.65 -16.85
N VAL A 687 -7.80 -3.85 -17.12
CA VAL A 687 -8.16 -5.08 -16.42
C VAL A 687 -6.88 -5.77 -15.99
N GLU A 688 -6.75 -6.06 -14.71
CA GLU A 688 -5.62 -6.80 -14.16
C GLU A 688 -6.14 -8.06 -13.48
N PHE A 689 -5.57 -9.20 -13.85
CA PHE A 689 -5.81 -10.48 -13.19
C PHE A 689 -4.60 -10.82 -12.35
N VAL A 690 -4.78 -11.06 -11.07
CA VAL A 690 -3.73 -11.56 -10.17
C VAL A 690 -4.11 -12.97 -9.77
N ILE A 691 -3.45 -13.95 -10.38
CA ILE A 691 -3.62 -15.38 -10.08
C ILE A 691 -2.75 -15.69 -8.88
N MET A 692 -3.38 -16.05 -7.76
CA MET A 692 -2.67 -16.24 -6.50
C MET A 692 -1.98 -17.61 -6.48
N ASP A 693 -0.70 -17.63 -6.10
CA ASP A 693 0.13 -18.86 -6.07
C ASP A 693 0.04 -19.64 -7.41
N ALA A 694 0.41 -18.97 -8.50
CA ALA A 694 0.26 -19.48 -9.87
C ALA A 694 1.30 -20.54 -10.21
N PHE A 695 2.53 -20.37 -9.73
CA PHE A 695 3.66 -21.25 -10.01
C PHE A 695 3.82 -22.25 -8.87
N GLN A 696 3.04 -23.34 -8.92
CA GLN A 696 3.21 -24.43 -7.96
C GLN A 696 4.60 -25.05 -8.17
N GLN A 697 5.39 -25.07 -7.09
CA GLN A 697 6.69 -25.75 -7.02
C GLN A 697 6.54 -27.27 -6.97
#